data_AF-A0A853EYG0-F1
#
_entry.id   AF-A0A853EYG0-F1
#
_cell.length_a   1.000
_cell.length_b   1.000
_cell.length_c   1.000
_cell.angle_alpha   90.00
_cell.angle_beta   90.00
_cell.angle_gamma   90.00
#
_symmetry.space_group_name_H-M   'P 1'
#
loop_
_entity.id
_entity.type
_entity.pdbx_description
1 polymer ?
#
loop_
_entity_poly.entity_id
_entity_poly.type
_entity_poly.pdbx_seq_one_letter_code
_entity_poly.pdbx_strand_id
1 'polypeptide(L)'
;MRDGTLKYYQNTGTTSNPAYEVKTGGSNPFNGIDVGLYSKPTLADIDGDGDLDLVVGEKDGTLKYYQNTSSTSNPAYEVKTGDSNPFNGINVGSFSAPTLVDIDGDGDLDLVVGEHDGTLKYYYNQQPASVDGQAPTPTAINSWALGNIPAGQSAFKVGDVISLTLTMSETLKLNNTTGSKVVIAGKDFVLDKTASTTAGDKKLVFKYSIQAGDSIAATDFYIDNPTSDITLNNITDVAGNAPVFTADRVVLTKLGYIEKTGSGNNPFEGIDVGELSPPTLADIDGDGDLDLVMGEFYGTLKYYQNTGTTSNPAYEVKTGNSNPFDGIDVGRHSAPTLADIDGDGDLDLVAGEMYGTLKYYQNTGTTSNPTYEVKTGGSNPFNGIDVGLYSRPTLADIDGDGDLDLVVGEKNGTLKYYQNTGTTSNPAYEEKTGDDNPFDSIDVGLRSVPTLADIDRDGDLDLVVGETAGTLKYYQNTGTTSNPAYEAKTGDDNPFNGIDVGDYSLPTLADIDGDGDLDLVVGEKNGTLKYYYNQQSFFVDGQAPTPTANSWTLSNIPAGQSAFKVGDVISLTLTMSETLKLNNTTGSKVVIAGKDFVLDKTASTTAGDKKLVFKYSVQAGDSIAATDFYIDNPTSDITLNNITNVAGNAPVFTADRVVLAKVEYIEKTGSGNNPFEGIDVGYYSTPTLADIDGDGDLDLVVGEINGTLKYYQNTSSTSNPAYEVKTGGSNPFYGIDMGGSSTPTLADIDGDGDLDLVVGEMYGTLKYYQNTGTTSNPAYEVKTGDSNPFNGIDVGNLSAPTLADIDGDDDLDLVVGESDGTLKYYQNTGTTSNPAYEAKTGDDNPFNGIDVGGSSSPILVDIDGDGDLDLVVGEYYGTLKYYQNTGTTSNPAYEAKTGDSNPFNGIDVGDCSLPTLADIDGDGDLDLVVGEKNGTLKYYYNQQSFFVDGQVPTFTEKTSDTNVLGEPSNLVIEFSENIKTNGGTVEIWNSAEKVATISITNANISNTTLTLNPSSLTSGVYYIKMASGVITDTSVMIFAGIVIPQVKLGHLHKFYIGTDNADTITGSAGDDTINGGAATIL
;
A
#
# COMPACT_ATOMS: atom_id res chain seq x y z
N MET A 1 -58.50 16.18 -40.26
CA MET A 1 -59.69 15.77 -41.05
C MET A 1 -60.17 16.96 -41.88
N ARG A 2 -61.12 16.80 -42.82
CA ARG A 2 -61.63 17.94 -43.65
C ARG A 2 -62.30 19.03 -42.83
N ASP A 3 -62.63 18.76 -41.57
CA ASP A 3 -63.27 19.63 -40.58
C ASP A 3 -62.28 20.21 -39.54
N GLY A 4 -60.96 20.04 -39.74
CA GLY A 4 -59.93 20.57 -38.85
C GLY A 4 -59.68 19.75 -37.58
N THR A 5 -60.37 18.63 -37.39
CA THR A 5 -60.14 17.76 -36.22
C THR A 5 -58.96 16.81 -36.42
N LEU A 6 -58.13 16.67 -35.39
CA LEU A 6 -57.07 15.65 -35.29
C LEU A 6 -57.62 14.38 -34.64
N LYS A 7 -57.35 13.23 -35.27
CA LYS A 7 -57.65 11.91 -34.70
C LYS A 7 -56.37 11.25 -34.26
N TYR A 8 -56.29 10.89 -32.99
CA TYR A 8 -55.20 10.12 -32.45
C TYR A 8 -55.56 8.64 -32.41
N TYR A 9 -54.69 7.82 -32.99
CA TYR A 9 -54.80 6.37 -32.97
C TYR A 9 -53.61 5.84 -32.17
N GLN A 10 -53.86 5.38 -30.95
CA GLN A 10 -52.82 4.84 -30.10
C GLN A 10 -52.59 3.37 -30.42
N ASN A 11 -51.32 2.95 -30.56
CA ASN A 11 -50.99 1.53 -30.63
C ASN A 11 -51.23 0.89 -29.25
N THR A 12 -52.18 -0.04 -29.16
CA THR A 12 -52.47 -0.86 -27.99
C THR A 12 -51.96 -2.30 -28.15
N GLY A 13 -51.38 -2.64 -29.30
CA GLY A 13 -50.73 -3.92 -29.58
C GLY A 13 -49.24 -3.95 -29.18
N THR A 14 -48.53 -5.00 -29.57
CA THR A 14 -47.08 -5.12 -29.34
C THR A 14 -46.31 -4.54 -30.53
N THR A 15 -45.00 -4.31 -30.36
CA THR A 15 -44.11 -3.87 -31.44
C THR A 15 -44.11 -4.80 -32.66
N SER A 16 -44.27 -6.10 -32.45
CA SER A 16 -44.33 -7.11 -33.52
C SER A 16 -45.73 -7.34 -34.11
N ASN A 17 -46.79 -6.85 -33.46
CA ASN A 17 -48.17 -6.97 -33.93
C ASN A 17 -49.00 -5.74 -33.48
N PRO A 18 -48.81 -4.60 -34.17
CA PRO A 18 -49.43 -3.34 -33.75
C PRO A 18 -50.95 -3.37 -33.99
N ALA A 19 -51.70 -2.87 -33.01
CA ALA A 19 -53.14 -2.73 -33.06
C ALA A 19 -53.50 -1.30 -32.66
N TYR A 20 -54.30 -0.59 -33.48
CA TYR A 20 -54.53 0.84 -33.28
C TYR A 20 -55.98 1.14 -32.87
N GLU A 21 -56.14 1.84 -31.76
CA GLU A 21 -57.43 2.31 -31.27
C GLU A 21 -57.54 3.83 -31.35
N VAL A 22 -58.66 4.33 -31.87
CA VAL A 22 -58.95 5.76 -31.85
C VAL A 22 -59.24 6.21 -30.42
N LYS A 23 -58.52 7.24 -29.95
CA LYS A 23 -58.79 7.87 -28.66
C LYS A 23 -59.63 9.14 -28.85
N THR A 24 -60.55 9.40 -27.92
CA THR A 24 -61.47 10.54 -27.96
C THR A 24 -61.58 11.20 -26.57
N GLY A 25 -61.99 12.47 -26.52
CA GLY A 25 -62.06 13.23 -25.25
C GLY A 25 -60.70 13.40 -24.59
N GLY A 26 -60.64 13.42 -23.26
CA GLY A 26 -59.41 13.65 -22.48
C GLY A 26 -58.30 12.60 -22.63
N SER A 27 -58.55 11.51 -23.38
CA SER A 27 -57.52 10.50 -23.71
C SER A 27 -56.85 10.74 -25.07
N ASN A 28 -57.30 11.75 -25.83
CA ASN A 28 -56.64 12.20 -27.05
C ASN A 28 -55.79 13.44 -26.69
N PRO A 29 -54.46 13.41 -26.84
CA PRO A 29 -53.60 14.54 -26.48
C PRO A 29 -53.84 15.78 -27.36
N PHE A 30 -54.48 15.62 -28.51
CA PHE A 30 -54.86 16.72 -29.40
C PHE A 30 -56.32 17.17 -29.21
N ASN A 31 -56.98 16.72 -28.15
CA ASN A 31 -58.39 17.02 -27.93
C ASN A 31 -58.62 18.51 -27.67
N GLY A 32 -59.44 19.14 -28.52
CA GLY A 32 -59.73 20.58 -28.44
C GLY A 32 -58.80 21.46 -29.29
N ILE A 33 -57.78 20.89 -29.93
CA ILE A 33 -56.93 21.62 -30.88
C ILE A 33 -57.60 21.64 -32.25
N ASP A 34 -57.97 22.83 -32.72
CA ASP A 34 -58.42 23.07 -34.10
C ASP A 34 -57.22 23.48 -34.95
N VAL A 35 -56.85 22.60 -35.87
CA VAL A 35 -55.72 22.78 -36.77
C VAL A 35 -56.13 23.29 -38.16
N GLY A 36 -57.40 23.65 -38.35
CA GLY A 36 -57.91 24.20 -39.61
C GLY A 36 -58.10 23.17 -40.72
N LEU A 37 -58.80 23.56 -41.79
CA LEU A 37 -59.18 22.66 -42.88
C LEU A 37 -57.96 22.29 -43.74
N TYR A 38 -57.88 21.01 -44.14
CA TYR A 38 -56.82 20.46 -44.99
C TYR A 38 -55.41 20.46 -44.37
N SER A 39 -55.35 20.33 -43.05
CA SER A 39 -54.11 20.34 -42.27
C SER A 39 -53.21 19.13 -42.46
N LYS A 40 -51.90 19.35 -42.28
CA LYS A 40 -50.83 18.34 -42.33
C LYS A 40 -49.95 18.43 -41.08
N PRO A 41 -50.25 17.65 -40.02
CA PRO A 41 -49.47 17.66 -38.79
C PRO A 41 -48.17 16.84 -38.92
N THR A 42 -47.12 17.32 -38.30
CA THR A 42 -45.87 16.59 -38.03
C THR A 42 -45.45 16.84 -36.57
N LEU A 43 -44.70 15.89 -36.00
CA LEU A 43 -44.17 15.98 -34.65
C LEU A 43 -42.65 15.97 -34.68
N ALA A 44 -42.02 16.85 -33.91
CA ALA A 44 -40.57 16.96 -33.75
C ALA A 44 -40.26 17.75 -32.48
N ASP A 45 -39.11 17.51 -31.86
CA ASP A 45 -38.62 18.33 -30.75
C ASP A 45 -37.98 19.61 -31.34
N ILE A 46 -38.68 20.75 -31.24
CA ILE A 46 -38.27 21.99 -31.92
C ILE A 46 -37.43 22.88 -31.01
N ASP A 47 -37.67 22.84 -29.70
CA ASP A 47 -36.95 23.65 -28.71
C ASP A 47 -35.86 22.87 -27.94
N GLY A 48 -35.72 21.56 -28.23
CA GLY A 48 -34.62 20.73 -27.76
C GLY A 48 -34.79 20.25 -26.32
N ASP A 49 -36.02 20.25 -25.78
CA ASP A 49 -36.31 19.86 -24.40
C ASP A 49 -36.54 18.35 -24.22
N GLY A 50 -36.54 17.58 -25.32
CA GLY A 50 -36.76 16.14 -25.37
C GLY A 50 -38.24 15.74 -25.54
N ASP A 51 -39.16 16.70 -25.54
CA ASP A 51 -40.59 16.50 -25.79
C ASP A 51 -40.94 16.78 -27.26
N LEU A 52 -41.83 15.98 -27.85
CA LEU A 52 -42.26 16.24 -29.24
C LEU A 52 -43.30 17.36 -29.31
N ASP A 53 -42.98 18.42 -30.04
CA ASP A 53 -43.88 19.51 -30.41
C ASP A 53 -44.69 19.21 -31.67
N LEU A 54 -45.79 19.96 -31.87
CA LEU A 54 -46.69 19.81 -33.01
C LEU A 54 -46.58 20.99 -33.99
N VAL A 55 -46.18 20.69 -35.23
CA VAL A 55 -46.18 21.63 -36.35
C VAL A 55 -47.26 21.23 -37.35
N VAL A 56 -48.07 22.19 -37.79
CA VAL A 56 -49.20 21.93 -38.68
C VAL A 56 -49.15 22.84 -39.89
N GLY A 57 -49.09 22.25 -41.08
CA GLY A 57 -49.30 22.97 -42.32
C GLY A 57 -50.76 23.27 -42.61
N GLU A 58 -51.06 24.49 -43.06
CA GLU A 58 -52.40 25.00 -43.37
C GLU A 58 -52.66 25.12 -44.88
N LYS A 59 -53.95 25.23 -45.23
CA LYS A 59 -54.41 25.39 -46.62
C LYS A 59 -53.85 26.64 -47.30
N ASP A 60 -53.62 27.72 -46.56
CA ASP A 60 -53.13 29.00 -47.11
C ASP A 60 -51.59 29.08 -47.18
N GLY A 61 -50.92 27.94 -46.99
CA GLY A 61 -49.47 27.81 -47.13
C GLY A 61 -48.68 28.19 -45.87
N THR A 62 -49.34 28.65 -44.80
CA THR A 62 -48.68 28.98 -43.53
C THR A 62 -48.47 27.74 -42.64
N LEU A 63 -47.69 27.90 -41.57
CA LEU A 63 -47.38 26.86 -40.59
C LEU A 63 -47.77 27.33 -39.17
N LYS A 64 -48.53 26.51 -38.45
CA LYS A 64 -48.82 26.69 -37.03
C LYS A 64 -47.89 25.84 -36.18
N TYR A 65 -47.44 26.42 -35.08
CA TYR A 65 -46.60 25.76 -34.08
C TYR A 65 -47.34 25.67 -32.75
N TYR A 66 -47.34 24.48 -32.17
CA TYR A 66 -47.83 24.22 -30.84
C TYR A 66 -46.72 23.55 -30.02
N GLN A 67 -46.22 24.26 -29.01
CA GLN A 67 -45.20 23.76 -28.10
C GLN A 67 -45.85 22.79 -27.09
N ASN A 68 -45.23 21.64 -26.86
CA ASN A 68 -45.55 20.78 -25.74
C ASN A 68 -44.97 21.39 -24.46
N THR A 69 -45.83 21.61 -23.47
CA THR A 69 -45.44 22.30 -22.22
C THR A 69 -45.47 21.37 -21.01
N SER A 70 -45.56 20.05 -21.24
CA SER A 70 -45.73 19.07 -20.17
C SER A 70 -44.67 17.96 -20.16
N SER A 71 -44.90 16.84 -20.85
CA SER A 71 -43.94 15.71 -20.87
C SER A 71 -44.19 14.81 -22.07
N THR A 72 -43.16 14.05 -22.48
CA THR A 72 -43.26 12.96 -23.48
C THR A 72 -44.40 11.95 -23.22
N SER A 73 -44.68 11.59 -21.97
CA SER A 73 -45.65 10.54 -21.62
C SER A 73 -47.12 11.02 -21.57
N ASN A 74 -47.32 12.34 -21.39
CA ASN A 74 -48.64 12.96 -21.33
C ASN A 74 -48.57 14.39 -21.90
N PRO A 75 -48.51 14.54 -23.23
CA PRO A 75 -48.21 15.82 -23.86
C PRO A 75 -49.39 16.80 -23.78
N ALA A 76 -49.08 18.08 -23.59
CA ALA A 76 -50.05 19.18 -23.54
C ALA A 76 -49.58 20.34 -24.41
N TYR A 77 -50.33 20.63 -25.48
CA TYR A 77 -49.89 21.55 -26.53
C TYR A 77 -50.50 22.95 -26.39
N GLU A 78 -49.64 23.96 -26.38
CA GLU A 78 -50.00 25.38 -26.38
C GLU A 78 -49.64 26.02 -27.72
N VAL A 79 -50.58 26.74 -28.35
CA VAL A 79 -50.32 27.43 -29.62
C VAL A 79 -49.41 28.64 -29.43
N LYS A 80 -48.39 28.75 -30.28
CA LYS A 80 -47.50 29.92 -30.32
C LYS A 80 -47.76 30.73 -31.58
N THR A 81 -47.67 32.06 -31.47
CA THR A 81 -48.04 33.00 -32.55
C THR A 81 -47.10 34.19 -32.60
N GLY A 82 -46.95 34.82 -33.78
CA GLY A 82 -46.01 35.94 -33.93
C GLY A 82 -44.58 35.47 -33.75
N ASP A 83 -43.74 36.30 -33.11
CA ASP A 83 -42.30 36.02 -32.95
C ASP A 83 -42.00 34.76 -32.11
N SER A 84 -42.96 34.27 -31.33
CA SER A 84 -42.82 33.01 -30.58
C SER A 84 -43.12 31.76 -31.42
N ASN A 85 -43.55 31.91 -32.68
CA ASN A 85 -43.64 30.80 -33.63
C ASN A 85 -42.39 30.84 -34.52
N PRO A 86 -41.48 29.86 -34.44
CA PRO A 86 -40.23 29.87 -35.20
C PRO A 86 -40.46 29.81 -36.72
N PHE A 87 -41.65 29.40 -37.16
CA PHE A 87 -42.05 29.38 -38.57
C PHE A 87 -42.84 30.62 -39.01
N ASN A 88 -42.94 31.63 -38.14
CA ASN A 88 -43.67 32.86 -38.44
C ASN A 88 -43.05 33.59 -39.64
N GLY A 89 -43.88 33.90 -40.63
CA GLY A 89 -43.44 34.51 -41.89
C GLY A 89 -43.14 33.52 -43.02
N ILE A 90 -43.07 32.21 -42.74
CA ILE A 90 -42.98 31.18 -43.79
C ILE A 90 -44.37 30.98 -44.41
N ASN A 91 -44.48 31.25 -45.72
CA ASN A 91 -45.66 30.94 -46.50
C ASN A 91 -45.24 30.29 -47.84
N VAL A 92 -45.66 29.04 -48.02
CA VAL A 92 -45.38 28.23 -49.20
C VAL A 92 -46.58 28.17 -50.16
N GLY A 93 -47.35 29.26 -50.26
CA GLY A 93 -48.47 29.37 -51.20
C GLY A 93 -49.75 28.67 -50.73
N SER A 94 -49.97 27.39 -51.06
CA SER A 94 -51.22 26.69 -50.72
C SER A 94 -51.02 25.21 -50.40
N PHE A 95 -51.63 24.79 -49.30
CA PHE A 95 -51.58 23.45 -48.71
C PHE A 95 -50.16 23.01 -48.35
N SER A 96 -49.60 23.63 -47.31
CA SER A 96 -48.28 23.26 -46.80
C SER A 96 -48.30 21.86 -46.17
N ALA A 97 -47.29 21.06 -46.48
CA ALA A 97 -47.05 19.74 -45.90
C ALA A 97 -45.64 19.70 -45.30
N PRO A 98 -45.46 20.16 -44.05
CA PRO A 98 -44.14 20.23 -43.42
C PRO A 98 -43.64 18.84 -43.01
N THR A 99 -42.34 18.65 -43.11
CA THR A 99 -41.58 17.61 -42.44
C THR A 99 -40.30 18.22 -41.93
N LEU A 100 -39.81 17.73 -40.80
CA LEU A 100 -38.58 18.20 -40.18
C LEU A 100 -37.59 17.05 -40.13
N VAL A 101 -36.37 17.31 -40.56
CA VAL A 101 -35.29 16.33 -40.62
C VAL A 101 -33.98 17.08 -40.72
N ASP A 102 -32.98 16.64 -39.98
CA ASP A 102 -31.59 17.07 -40.18
C ASP A 102 -31.11 16.52 -41.54
N ILE A 103 -31.17 17.34 -42.59
CA ILE A 103 -30.91 16.89 -43.97
C ILE A 103 -29.47 17.14 -44.40
N ASP A 104 -28.76 18.08 -43.78
CA ASP A 104 -27.36 18.38 -44.05
C ASP A 104 -26.40 17.80 -42.99
N GLY A 105 -26.93 17.21 -41.92
CA GLY A 105 -26.19 16.44 -40.92
C GLY A 105 -25.54 17.30 -39.84
N ASP A 106 -26.03 18.52 -39.64
CA ASP A 106 -25.47 19.48 -38.67
C ASP A 106 -26.03 19.33 -37.24
N GLY A 107 -26.96 18.40 -37.05
CA GLY A 107 -27.56 18.07 -35.77
C GLY A 107 -28.77 18.92 -35.41
N ASP A 108 -29.16 19.90 -36.23
CA ASP A 108 -30.39 20.66 -36.06
C ASP A 108 -31.46 20.27 -37.12
N LEU A 109 -32.74 20.50 -36.79
CA LEU A 109 -33.84 20.03 -37.66
C LEU A 109 -34.18 21.07 -38.73
N ASP A 110 -33.88 20.73 -39.98
CA ASP A 110 -34.30 21.51 -41.13
C ASP A 110 -35.76 21.30 -41.52
N LEU A 111 -36.37 22.35 -42.08
CA LEU A 111 -37.75 22.33 -42.54
C LEU A 111 -37.85 22.10 -44.05
N VAL A 112 -38.46 20.97 -44.43
CA VAL A 112 -38.87 20.69 -45.81
C VAL A 112 -40.38 20.77 -45.92
N VAL A 113 -40.91 21.59 -46.82
CA VAL A 113 -42.34 21.79 -47.01
C VAL A 113 -42.75 21.49 -48.45
N GLY A 114 -43.64 20.52 -48.62
CA GLY A 114 -44.30 20.25 -49.91
C GLY A 114 -45.48 21.19 -50.15
N GLU A 115 -45.69 21.57 -51.42
CA GLU A 115 -46.80 22.40 -51.89
C GLU A 115 -47.78 21.63 -52.79
N HIS A 116 -49.01 22.14 -52.93
CA HIS A 116 -50.04 21.54 -53.78
C HIS A 116 -49.64 21.45 -55.27
N ASP A 117 -48.77 22.33 -55.77
CA ASP A 117 -48.34 22.33 -57.16
C ASP A 117 -47.23 21.30 -57.48
N GLY A 118 -46.83 20.51 -56.46
CA GLY A 118 -45.82 19.47 -56.56
C GLY A 118 -44.40 19.93 -56.32
N THR A 119 -44.20 21.21 -55.94
CA THR A 119 -42.89 21.72 -55.56
C THR A 119 -42.56 21.41 -54.09
N LEU A 120 -41.26 21.34 -53.80
CA LEU A 120 -40.71 21.21 -52.45
C LEU A 120 -39.88 22.45 -52.17
N LYS A 121 -40.13 23.09 -51.04
CA LYS A 121 -39.30 24.17 -50.52
C LYS A 121 -38.51 23.67 -49.32
N TYR A 122 -37.24 24.02 -49.32
CA TYR A 122 -36.29 23.70 -48.28
C TYR A 122 -35.91 24.99 -47.57
N TYR A 123 -36.02 24.97 -46.25
CA TYR A 123 -35.63 26.04 -45.35
C TYR A 123 -34.61 25.44 -44.40
N TYR A 124 -33.36 25.82 -44.61
CA TYR A 124 -32.27 25.41 -43.75
C TYR A 124 -32.25 26.30 -42.51
N ASN A 125 -32.14 25.69 -41.35
CA ASN A 125 -32.12 26.35 -40.07
C ASN A 125 -30.72 26.89 -39.81
N GLN A 126 -30.55 28.20 -39.98
CA GLN A 126 -29.31 28.86 -39.61
C GLN A 126 -29.37 29.26 -38.14
N GLN A 127 -29.23 28.31 -37.22
CA GLN A 127 -28.60 28.66 -35.95
C GLN A 127 -27.17 29.11 -36.32
N PRO A 128 -26.71 30.30 -35.93
CA PRO A 128 -25.33 30.68 -36.16
C PRO A 128 -24.45 29.73 -35.34
N ALA A 129 -23.99 28.65 -35.96
CA ALA A 129 -22.85 27.89 -35.49
C ALA A 129 -21.66 28.86 -35.52
N SER A 130 -21.24 29.33 -34.35
CA SER A 130 -19.83 29.64 -34.19
C SER A 130 -19.10 28.33 -34.48
N VAL A 131 -18.46 28.26 -35.65
CA VAL A 131 -17.55 27.16 -35.94
C VAL A 131 -16.34 27.38 -35.03
N ASP A 132 -16.43 26.84 -33.82
CA ASP A 132 -15.24 26.54 -33.06
C ASP A 132 -14.60 25.30 -33.70
N GLY A 133 -13.41 25.49 -34.25
CA GLY A 133 -12.61 24.39 -34.80
C GLY A 133 -11.78 23.69 -33.72
N GLN A 134 -11.88 24.13 -32.47
CA GLN A 134 -11.18 23.54 -31.34
C GLN A 134 -12.12 22.64 -30.56
N ALA A 135 -11.62 21.45 -30.20
CA ALA A 135 -12.30 20.59 -29.26
C ALA A 135 -12.11 21.14 -27.83
N PRO A 136 -13.05 20.87 -26.91
CA PRO A 136 -12.89 21.25 -25.52
C PRO A 136 -11.64 20.58 -24.96
N THR A 137 -10.71 21.37 -24.45
CA THR A 137 -9.46 20.92 -23.84
C THR A 137 -9.45 21.32 -22.37
N PRO A 138 -8.71 20.63 -21.50
CA PRO A 138 -8.41 21.15 -20.18
C PRO A 138 -7.81 22.57 -20.28
N THR A 139 -8.23 23.50 -19.42
CA THR A 139 -7.78 24.90 -19.42
C THR A 139 -6.27 25.11 -19.20
N ALA A 140 -5.60 24.19 -18.50
CA ALA A 140 -4.17 24.24 -18.16
C ALA A 140 -3.68 22.85 -17.66
N ILE A 141 -2.37 22.72 -17.42
CA ILE A 141 -1.73 21.53 -16.81
C ILE A 141 -2.40 21.16 -15.46
N ASN A 142 -3.02 22.12 -14.75
CA ASN A 142 -3.65 21.92 -13.44
C ASN A 142 -5.19 22.10 -13.46
N SER A 143 -5.88 21.67 -14.52
CA SER A 143 -7.35 21.81 -14.66
C SER A 143 -8.21 21.00 -13.68
N TRP A 144 -7.59 20.20 -12.82
CA TRP A 144 -8.24 19.30 -11.86
C TRP A 144 -8.14 19.85 -10.43
N ALA A 145 -9.24 19.81 -9.69
CA ALA A 145 -9.31 20.28 -8.31
C ALA A 145 -10.02 19.29 -7.38
N LEU A 146 -9.45 19.04 -6.21
CA LEU A 146 -10.05 18.24 -5.14
C LEU A 146 -10.99 19.09 -4.27
N GLY A 147 -12.14 18.56 -3.88
CA GLY A 147 -13.14 19.26 -3.05
C GLY A 147 -13.80 18.37 -2.00
N ASN A 148 -14.48 19.00 -1.03
CA ASN A 148 -15.10 18.40 0.18
C ASN A 148 -14.13 17.84 1.23
N ILE A 149 -13.09 18.59 1.58
CA ILE A 149 -12.20 18.28 2.70
C ILE A 149 -12.82 18.82 4.01
N PRO A 150 -13.13 17.99 5.01
CA PRO A 150 -13.57 18.48 6.33
C PRO A 150 -12.42 19.20 7.05
N ALA A 151 -12.69 20.40 7.58
CA ALA A 151 -11.67 21.22 8.25
C ALA A 151 -10.96 20.47 9.41
N GLY A 152 -9.62 20.49 9.41
CA GLY A 152 -8.78 19.99 10.50
C GLY A 152 -8.49 18.48 10.52
N GLN A 153 -8.67 17.76 9.41
CA GLN A 153 -8.23 16.37 9.27
C GLN A 153 -7.02 16.27 8.35
N SER A 154 -5.97 15.54 8.74
CA SER A 154 -4.81 15.23 7.90
C SER A 154 -5.01 14.02 6.97
N ALA A 155 -6.16 13.31 7.08
CA ALA A 155 -6.52 12.12 6.30
C ALA A 155 -8.05 11.96 6.14
N PHE A 156 -8.50 11.24 5.09
CA PHE A 156 -9.91 10.86 4.87
C PHE A 156 -10.30 9.61 5.68
N LYS A 157 -11.57 9.51 6.10
CA LYS A 157 -12.14 8.35 6.80
C LYS A 157 -13.05 7.53 5.91
N VAL A 158 -13.26 6.25 6.27
CA VAL A 158 -14.27 5.39 5.64
C VAL A 158 -15.64 6.08 5.70
N GLY A 159 -16.27 6.22 4.53
CA GLY A 159 -17.54 6.92 4.35
C GLY A 159 -17.42 8.38 3.92
N ASP A 160 -16.23 8.98 3.93
CA ASP A 160 -16.02 10.32 3.36
C ASP A 160 -16.21 10.29 1.84
N VAL A 161 -16.75 11.38 1.28
CA VAL A 161 -17.00 11.51 -0.16
C VAL A 161 -16.02 12.51 -0.76
N ILE A 162 -15.05 11.99 -1.50
CA ILE A 162 -14.07 12.77 -2.26
C ILE A 162 -14.74 13.27 -3.54
N SER A 163 -14.54 14.53 -3.89
CA SER A 163 -15.00 15.11 -5.15
C SER A 163 -13.82 15.65 -5.96
N LEU A 164 -13.70 15.23 -7.21
CA LEU A 164 -12.70 15.68 -8.17
C LEU A 164 -13.39 16.52 -9.26
N THR A 165 -12.93 17.75 -9.49
CA THR A 165 -13.53 18.69 -10.43
C THR A 165 -12.57 18.99 -11.56
N LEU A 166 -12.93 18.64 -12.79
CA LEU A 166 -12.23 19.02 -14.03
C LEU A 166 -12.85 20.30 -14.60
N THR A 167 -12.02 21.29 -14.96
CA THR A 167 -12.44 22.49 -15.67
C THR A 167 -11.94 22.50 -17.12
N MET A 168 -12.84 22.72 -18.06
CA MET A 168 -12.60 22.71 -19.50
C MET A 168 -12.52 24.14 -20.07
N SER A 169 -11.89 24.27 -21.24
CA SER A 169 -11.71 25.52 -21.99
C SER A 169 -13.05 26.18 -22.35
N GLU A 170 -14.11 25.40 -22.48
CA GLU A 170 -15.42 25.82 -22.94
C GLU A 170 -16.59 25.04 -22.32
N THR A 171 -17.80 25.45 -22.67
CA THR A 171 -19.04 24.94 -22.10
C THR A 171 -19.39 23.55 -22.63
N LEU A 172 -19.74 22.61 -21.75
CA LEU A 172 -20.06 21.22 -22.05
C LEU A 172 -21.58 20.93 -21.98
N LYS A 173 -22.04 20.11 -22.91
CA LYS A 173 -23.34 19.43 -22.93
C LYS A 173 -23.19 18.01 -22.38
N LEU A 174 -23.92 17.70 -21.31
CA LEU A 174 -23.94 16.38 -20.66
C LEU A 174 -25.17 15.57 -21.08
N ASN A 175 -25.02 14.70 -22.08
CA ASN A 175 -26.09 13.84 -22.58
C ASN A 175 -26.19 12.54 -21.75
N ASN A 176 -26.37 11.36 -22.37
CA ASN A 176 -26.36 10.10 -21.65
C ASN A 176 -24.94 9.76 -21.15
N THR A 177 -24.57 10.32 -20.00
CA THR A 177 -23.23 10.21 -19.40
C THR A 177 -23.03 8.93 -18.57
N THR A 178 -23.84 7.90 -18.80
CA THR A 178 -23.73 6.63 -18.08
C THR A 178 -22.35 6.02 -18.31
N GLY A 179 -21.66 5.64 -17.23
CA GLY A 179 -20.33 5.06 -17.28
C GLY A 179 -19.19 6.07 -17.46
N SER A 180 -19.47 7.38 -17.45
CA SER A 180 -18.40 8.38 -17.40
C SER A 180 -17.69 8.35 -16.04
N LYS A 181 -16.36 8.17 -16.06
CA LYS A 181 -15.54 8.02 -14.86
C LYS A 181 -14.09 8.45 -15.09
N VAL A 182 -13.39 8.65 -13.99
CA VAL A 182 -11.93 8.77 -13.92
C VAL A 182 -11.42 7.67 -13.01
N VAL A 183 -10.35 6.98 -13.40
CA VAL A 183 -9.71 5.92 -12.60
C VAL A 183 -8.50 6.52 -11.89
N ILE A 184 -8.49 6.42 -10.56
CA ILE A 184 -7.40 6.89 -9.68
C ILE A 184 -7.06 5.76 -8.72
N ALA A 185 -5.80 5.33 -8.63
CA ALA A 185 -5.41 4.16 -7.82
C ALA A 185 -6.26 2.89 -8.09
N GLY A 186 -6.72 2.70 -9.33
CA GLY A 186 -7.66 1.62 -9.68
C GLY A 186 -9.10 1.78 -9.15
N LYS A 187 -9.47 2.97 -8.66
CA LYS A 187 -10.81 3.30 -8.15
C LYS A 187 -11.58 4.17 -9.13
N ASP A 188 -12.86 3.82 -9.35
CA ASP A 188 -13.74 4.54 -10.27
C ASP A 188 -14.38 5.77 -9.61
N PHE A 189 -13.85 6.96 -9.90
CA PHE A 189 -14.50 8.23 -9.58
C PHE A 189 -15.59 8.49 -10.61
N VAL A 190 -16.85 8.35 -10.20
CA VAL A 190 -18.00 8.39 -11.11
C VAL A 190 -18.53 9.80 -11.28
N LEU A 191 -18.89 10.19 -12.51
CA LEU A 191 -19.44 11.51 -12.79
C LEU A 191 -20.75 11.77 -12.01
N ASP A 192 -20.75 12.80 -11.18
CA ASP A 192 -21.95 13.36 -10.57
C ASP A 192 -22.57 14.38 -11.54
N LYS A 193 -23.56 13.93 -12.31
CA LYS A 193 -24.27 14.77 -13.28
C LYS A 193 -24.91 16.01 -12.62
N THR A 194 -25.44 15.89 -11.40
CA THR A 194 -26.14 17.00 -10.73
C THR A 194 -25.16 18.08 -10.29
N ALA A 195 -24.02 17.68 -9.74
CA ALA A 195 -22.94 18.60 -9.38
C ALA A 195 -22.29 19.24 -10.61
N SER A 196 -22.20 18.48 -11.72
CA SER A 196 -21.64 18.97 -12.99
C SER A 196 -22.59 19.92 -13.75
N THR A 197 -23.90 19.87 -13.50
CA THR A 197 -24.89 20.77 -14.13
C THR A 197 -25.19 22.05 -13.34
N THR A 198 -24.68 22.19 -12.10
CA THR A 198 -25.00 23.33 -11.21
C THR A 198 -23.82 24.27 -10.96
N ALA A 199 -22.73 24.12 -11.73
CA ALA A 199 -21.53 24.94 -11.62
C ALA A 199 -21.01 25.39 -12.99
N GLY A 200 -21.58 26.47 -13.53
CA GLY A 200 -20.95 27.29 -14.58
C GLY A 200 -20.33 26.52 -15.74
N ASP A 201 -21.11 25.62 -16.35
CA ASP A 201 -21.05 25.07 -17.72
C ASP A 201 -19.73 24.52 -18.29
N LYS A 202 -18.56 24.70 -17.67
CA LYS A 202 -17.28 24.19 -18.15
C LYS A 202 -16.69 23.09 -17.24
N LYS A 203 -17.45 22.60 -16.26
CA LYS A 203 -16.93 21.74 -15.19
C LYS A 203 -17.55 20.34 -15.18
N LEU A 204 -16.72 19.32 -14.97
CA LEU A 204 -17.15 17.95 -14.69
C LEU A 204 -16.74 17.58 -13.26
N VAL A 205 -17.70 17.13 -12.46
CA VAL A 205 -17.45 16.71 -11.07
C VAL A 205 -17.60 15.20 -10.98
N PHE A 206 -16.54 14.53 -10.54
CA PHE A 206 -16.49 13.09 -10.27
C PHE A 206 -16.44 12.86 -8.77
N LYS A 207 -17.08 11.79 -8.29
CA LYS A 207 -17.14 11.47 -6.86
C LYS A 207 -16.75 10.03 -6.58
N TYR A 208 -16.12 9.85 -5.43
CA TYR A 208 -15.82 8.55 -4.86
C TYR A 208 -16.11 8.58 -3.36
N SER A 209 -16.65 7.48 -2.82
CA SER A 209 -16.86 7.33 -1.38
C SER A 209 -15.83 6.34 -0.84
N ILE A 210 -15.04 6.78 0.14
CA ILE A 210 -13.98 5.96 0.73
C ILE A 210 -14.56 4.70 1.36
N GLN A 211 -14.02 3.56 0.96
CA GLN A 211 -14.30 2.23 1.47
C GLN A 211 -13.16 1.78 2.41
N ALA A 212 -13.44 0.80 3.26
CA ALA A 212 -12.41 0.18 4.08
C ALA A 212 -11.41 -0.58 3.18
N GLY A 213 -10.11 -0.36 3.39
CA GLY A 213 -9.03 -0.98 2.60
C GLY A 213 -8.70 -0.27 1.29
N ASP A 214 -9.22 0.94 1.06
CA ASP A 214 -8.76 1.76 -0.06
C ASP A 214 -7.34 2.28 0.21
N SER A 215 -6.48 2.17 -0.80
CA SER A 215 -5.16 2.81 -0.87
C SER A 215 -5.22 3.86 -1.96
N ILE A 216 -5.16 5.14 -1.59
CA ILE A 216 -5.16 6.28 -2.52
C ILE A 216 -4.18 7.32 -1.98
N ALA A 217 -2.96 7.32 -2.51
CA ALA A 217 -1.90 8.27 -2.18
C ALA A 217 -2.03 9.57 -2.99
N ALA A 218 -1.34 10.64 -2.55
CA ALA A 218 -1.26 11.88 -3.31
C ALA A 218 -0.65 11.67 -4.70
N THR A 219 0.30 10.73 -4.83
CA THR A 219 0.92 10.31 -6.09
C THR A 219 -0.04 9.59 -7.03
N ASP A 220 -1.08 8.93 -6.50
CA ASP A 220 -2.03 8.16 -7.32
C ASP A 220 -2.97 9.04 -8.14
N PHE A 221 -3.04 10.33 -7.80
CA PHE A 221 -3.77 11.33 -8.59
C PHE A 221 -2.98 11.85 -9.80
N TYR A 222 -1.89 11.18 -10.16
CA TYR A 222 -1.16 11.38 -11.39
C TYR A 222 -1.82 10.59 -12.53
N ILE A 223 -2.53 11.28 -13.42
CA ILE A 223 -3.04 10.69 -14.66
C ILE A 223 -1.94 10.80 -15.71
N ASP A 224 -1.20 9.72 -15.90
CA ASP A 224 -0.07 9.66 -16.84
C ASP A 224 -0.50 9.16 -18.24
N ASN A 225 -1.66 8.52 -18.31
CA ASN A 225 -2.24 8.01 -19.53
C ASN A 225 -3.73 8.35 -19.62
N PRO A 226 -4.07 9.57 -20.07
CA PRO A 226 -5.46 10.03 -20.19
C PRO A 226 -6.35 9.10 -21.02
N THR A 227 -5.77 8.31 -21.93
CA THR A 227 -6.52 7.40 -22.81
C THR A 227 -6.98 6.11 -22.13
N SER A 228 -6.35 5.70 -21.01
CA SER A 228 -6.82 4.57 -20.18
C SER A 228 -7.62 5.02 -18.97
N ASP A 229 -7.28 6.18 -18.40
CA ASP A 229 -7.74 6.54 -17.05
C ASP A 229 -9.02 7.38 -17.08
N ILE A 230 -9.32 8.02 -18.21
CA ILE A 230 -10.49 8.88 -18.36
C ILE A 230 -11.46 8.24 -19.34
N THR A 231 -12.70 8.01 -18.89
CA THR A 231 -13.82 7.58 -19.74
C THR A 231 -14.89 8.66 -19.72
N LEU A 232 -15.10 9.38 -20.83
CA LEU A 232 -16.18 10.36 -20.98
C LEU A 232 -17.16 9.90 -22.07
N ASN A 233 -18.39 9.54 -21.67
CA ASN A 233 -19.44 9.11 -22.58
C ASN A 233 -20.42 10.24 -22.87
N ASN A 234 -20.64 10.56 -24.14
CA ASN A 234 -21.64 11.53 -24.62
C ASN A 234 -21.56 12.91 -23.93
N ILE A 235 -20.33 13.39 -23.73
CA ILE A 235 -20.03 14.75 -23.27
C ILE A 235 -19.40 15.49 -24.46
N THR A 236 -19.99 16.61 -24.87
CA THR A 236 -19.51 17.42 -25.99
C THR A 236 -19.52 18.90 -25.61
N ASP A 237 -18.90 19.78 -26.39
CA ASP A 237 -19.15 21.23 -26.29
C ASP A 237 -20.54 21.61 -26.86
N VAL A 238 -20.79 22.91 -27.00
CA VAL A 238 -21.99 23.44 -27.66
C VAL A 238 -22.06 23.14 -29.16
N ALA A 239 -20.92 22.93 -29.82
CA ALA A 239 -20.75 22.66 -31.24
C ALA A 239 -20.72 21.15 -31.60
N GLY A 240 -20.75 20.26 -30.60
CA GLY A 240 -20.73 18.80 -30.78
C GLY A 240 -19.34 18.15 -30.74
N ASN A 241 -18.26 18.88 -30.46
CA ASN A 241 -16.92 18.31 -30.36
C ASN A 241 -16.74 17.57 -29.02
N ALA A 242 -16.15 16.38 -29.06
CA ALA A 242 -15.79 15.62 -27.87
C ALA A 242 -14.50 16.18 -27.23
N PRO A 243 -14.37 16.14 -25.89
CA PRO A 243 -13.13 16.52 -25.21
C PRO A 243 -11.90 15.80 -25.74
N VAL A 244 -10.81 16.55 -25.92
CA VAL A 244 -9.51 16.00 -26.32
C VAL A 244 -8.50 16.23 -25.19
N PHE A 245 -7.77 15.17 -24.84
CA PHE A 245 -6.68 15.21 -23.88
C PHE A 245 -5.37 15.01 -24.67
N THR A 246 -4.52 16.04 -24.71
CA THR A 246 -3.10 15.84 -25.04
C THR A 246 -2.40 15.22 -23.82
N ALA A 247 -1.15 14.78 -23.90
CA ALA A 247 -0.45 14.18 -22.76
C ALA A 247 -0.29 15.21 -21.62
N ASP A 248 -1.34 15.35 -20.81
CA ASP A 248 -1.43 16.28 -19.69
C ASP A 248 -0.96 15.53 -18.44
N ARG A 249 0.01 16.13 -17.75
CA ARG A 249 0.38 15.73 -16.39
C ARG A 249 -0.64 16.33 -15.44
N VAL A 250 -1.32 15.50 -14.65
CA VAL A 250 -2.14 16.01 -13.54
C VAL A 250 -1.25 16.17 -12.32
N VAL A 251 -0.98 17.42 -11.92
CA VAL A 251 -0.40 17.73 -10.61
C VAL A 251 -1.50 18.34 -9.74
N LEU A 252 -1.94 17.59 -8.73
CA LEU A 252 -2.92 18.09 -7.75
C LEU A 252 -2.20 18.87 -6.64
N THR A 253 -1.74 20.08 -6.93
CA THR A 253 -1.25 21.02 -5.92
C THR A 253 -2.07 22.31 -6.01
N LYS A 254 -3.28 22.32 -5.42
CA LYS A 254 -3.80 23.61 -4.97
C LYS A 254 -3.19 23.92 -3.62
N LEU A 255 -2.05 24.61 -3.64
CA LEU A 255 -1.45 25.23 -2.46
C LEU A 255 -2.51 26.09 -1.77
N GLY A 256 -2.71 25.85 -0.47
CA GLY A 256 -3.64 26.59 0.35
C GLY A 256 -2.93 27.07 1.60
N TYR A 257 -2.67 28.37 1.68
CA TYR A 257 -2.07 28.99 2.85
C TYR A 257 -3.16 29.34 3.87
N ILE A 258 -3.15 28.66 5.01
CA ILE A 258 -4.15 28.83 6.06
C ILE A 258 -3.52 29.52 7.27
N GLU A 259 -4.10 30.65 7.69
CA GLU A 259 -3.60 31.39 8.85
C GLU A 259 -3.74 30.55 10.13
N LYS A 260 -2.63 30.29 10.85
CA LYS A 260 -2.71 29.74 12.21
C LYS A 260 -2.98 30.86 13.20
N THR A 261 -4.13 30.77 13.84
CA THR A 261 -4.56 31.72 14.87
C THR A 261 -4.68 31.02 16.24
N GLY A 262 -4.29 31.71 17.31
CA GLY A 262 -4.52 31.28 18.70
C GLY A 262 -3.29 30.78 19.46
N SER A 263 -3.29 31.01 20.77
CA SER A 263 -2.18 30.66 21.68
C SER A 263 -2.01 29.13 21.77
N GLY A 264 -0.90 28.62 21.23
CA GLY A 264 -0.52 27.21 21.25
C GLY A 264 -0.27 26.59 19.87
N ASN A 265 -0.71 27.24 18.78
CA ASN A 265 -0.58 26.72 17.41
C ASN A 265 0.16 27.66 16.46
N ASN A 266 0.45 28.91 16.85
CA ASN A 266 1.28 29.84 16.09
C ASN A 266 2.59 30.09 16.88
N PRO A 267 3.76 29.65 16.38
CA PRO A 267 5.03 29.80 17.09
C PRO A 267 5.51 31.25 17.18
N PHE A 268 4.94 32.15 16.38
CA PHE A 268 5.26 33.59 16.35
C PHE A 268 4.29 34.45 17.20
N GLU A 269 3.32 33.82 17.88
CA GLU A 269 2.33 34.53 18.69
C GLU A 269 3.01 35.37 19.79
N GLY A 270 2.72 36.67 19.82
CA GLY A 270 3.27 37.59 20.81
C GLY A 270 4.67 38.11 20.51
N ILE A 271 5.28 37.72 19.39
CA ILE A 271 6.50 38.35 18.87
C ILE A 271 6.12 39.69 18.21
N ASP A 272 6.68 40.78 18.72
CA ASP A 272 6.61 42.11 18.10
C ASP A 272 7.98 42.45 17.50
N VAL A 273 8.01 42.47 16.18
CA VAL A 273 9.20 42.68 15.38
C VAL A 273 9.49 44.16 15.09
N GLY A 274 8.64 45.07 15.56
CA GLY A 274 8.78 46.51 15.33
C GLY A 274 8.34 46.98 13.94
N GLU A 275 8.26 48.30 13.77
CA GLU A 275 7.61 48.90 12.61
C GLU A 275 8.39 48.64 11.29
N LEU A 276 7.71 48.00 10.32
CA LEU A 276 8.20 47.75 8.95
C LEU A 276 9.45 46.84 8.88
N SER A 277 9.54 45.89 9.81
CA SER A 277 10.65 44.94 9.95
C SER A 277 10.39 43.64 9.17
N PRO A 278 11.16 43.31 8.12
CA PRO A 278 10.96 42.07 7.37
C PRO A 278 11.59 40.88 8.13
N PRO A 279 10.89 39.75 8.26
CA PRO A 279 11.43 38.53 8.85
C PRO A 279 12.39 37.83 7.91
N THR A 280 13.44 37.24 8.47
CA THR A 280 14.38 36.35 7.79
C THR A 280 14.52 35.09 8.62
N LEU A 281 14.35 33.92 8.01
CA LEU A 281 14.53 32.63 8.66
C LEU A 281 15.81 31.97 8.12
N ALA A 282 16.66 31.49 9.02
CA ALA A 282 17.90 30.78 8.69
C ALA A 282 18.42 30.05 9.93
N ASP A 283 19.16 28.95 9.75
CA ASP A 283 19.89 28.28 10.84
C ASP A 283 21.16 29.09 11.19
N ILE A 284 21.13 29.84 12.31
CA ILE A 284 22.22 30.77 12.68
C ILE A 284 23.24 30.10 13.62
N ASP A 285 22.83 29.09 14.37
CA ASP A 285 23.68 28.40 15.35
C ASP A 285 24.07 26.98 14.94
N GLY A 286 23.65 26.54 13.75
CA GLY A 286 24.08 25.32 13.09
C GLY A 286 23.49 24.06 13.70
N ASP A 287 22.33 24.15 14.37
CA ASP A 287 21.67 23.03 15.03
C ASP A 287 20.62 22.33 14.14
N GLY A 288 20.40 22.84 12.93
CA GLY A 288 19.52 22.27 11.91
C GLY A 288 18.07 22.73 12.00
N ASP A 289 17.73 23.64 12.94
CA ASP A 289 16.43 24.29 12.96
C ASP A 289 16.52 25.79 12.57
N LEU A 290 15.39 26.36 12.12
CA LEU A 290 15.39 27.73 11.60
C LEU A 290 15.21 28.75 12.72
N ASP A 291 16.18 29.66 12.84
CA ASP A 291 16.10 30.83 13.69
C ASP A 291 15.46 32.02 12.98
N LEU A 292 14.97 33.00 13.75
CA LEU A 292 14.36 34.22 13.23
C LEU A 292 15.24 35.45 13.47
N VAL A 293 15.60 36.13 12.38
CA VAL A 293 16.32 37.41 12.37
C VAL A 293 15.40 38.52 11.87
N MET A 294 15.41 39.66 12.57
CA MET A 294 14.54 40.80 12.26
C MET A 294 15.34 42.10 12.17
N GLY A 295 15.14 42.85 11.10
CA GLY A 295 15.68 44.21 11.00
C GLY A 295 14.75 45.26 11.61
N GLU A 296 15.25 46.12 12.50
CA GLU A 296 14.44 47.16 13.16
C GLU A 296 14.44 48.52 12.46
N PHE A 297 13.46 49.35 12.82
CA PHE A 297 13.33 50.74 12.35
C PHE A 297 14.61 51.58 12.54
N TYR A 298 15.36 51.38 13.63
CA TYR A 298 16.55 52.16 13.95
C TYR A 298 17.87 51.51 13.50
N GLY A 299 17.81 50.38 12.78
CA GLY A 299 18.97 49.73 12.16
C GLY A 299 19.66 48.64 12.96
N THR A 300 19.16 48.34 14.16
CA THR A 300 19.54 47.16 14.94
C THR A 300 18.87 45.91 14.39
N LEU A 301 19.48 44.75 14.62
CA LEU A 301 18.89 43.45 14.30
C LEU A 301 18.53 42.70 15.59
N LYS A 302 17.31 42.16 15.66
CA LYS A 302 16.91 41.22 16.70
C LYS A 302 17.14 39.79 16.22
N TYR A 303 17.52 38.94 17.15
CA TYR A 303 17.71 37.52 16.95
C TYR A 303 16.84 36.75 17.94
N TYR A 304 16.07 35.81 17.41
CA TYR A 304 15.28 34.86 18.16
C TYR A 304 15.78 33.47 17.80
N GLN A 305 16.41 32.82 18.78
CA GLN A 305 16.84 31.45 18.62
C GLN A 305 15.61 30.55 18.71
N ASN A 306 15.45 29.61 17.80
CA ASN A 306 14.51 28.52 17.97
C ASN A 306 15.08 27.54 19.01
N THR A 307 14.30 27.29 20.04
CA THR A 307 14.67 26.41 21.18
C THR A 307 13.76 25.17 21.24
N GLY A 308 12.93 25.02 20.22
CA GLY A 308 11.98 23.94 20.06
C GLY A 308 12.57 22.77 19.27
N THR A 309 11.81 22.29 18.30
CA THR A 309 12.26 21.32 17.29
C THR A 309 11.88 21.84 15.91
N THR A 310 12.49 21.30 14.86
CA THR A 310 12.12 21.60 13.46
C THR A 310 10.61 21.50 13.20
N SER A 311 9.92 20.50 13.77
CA SER A 311 8.47 20.32 13.61
C SER A 311 7.56 20.99 14.64
N ASN A 312 8.16 21.67 15.63
CA ASN A 312 7.42 22.42 16.64
C ASN A 312 8.30 23.55 17.19
N PRO A 313 8.53 24.59 16.37
CA PRO A 313 9.49 25.65 16.70
C PRO A 313 9.02 26.49 17.88
N ALA A 314 9.97 26.99 18.66
CA ALA A 314 9.74 27.84 19.82
C ALA A 314 10.80 28.93 19.93
N TYR A 315 10.45 30.16 19.55
CA TYR A 315 11.40 31.27 19.43
C TYR A 315 11.63 32.01 20.75
N GLU A 316 12.90 32.08 21.18
CA GLU A 316 13.36 32.84 22.34
C GLU A 316 14.28 34.00 21.91
N VAL A 317 13.92 35.23 22.27
CA VAL A 317 14.75 36.41 21.98
C VAL A 317 16.10 36.36 22.70
N LYS A 318 17.18 36.57 21.96
CA LYS A 318 18.54 36.71 22.52
C LYS A 318 18.99 38.16 22.49
N THR A 319 19.78 38.54 23.49
CA THR A 319 20.26 39.93 23.68
C THR A 319 21.70 39.96 24.16
N GLY A 320 22.38 41.10 23.94
CA GLY A 320 23.79 41.26 24.29
C GLY A 320 24.66 40.24 23.57
N ASN A 321 25.66 39.68 24.27
CA ASN A 321 26.60 38.71 23.68
C ASN A 321 25.98 37.41 23.15
N SER A 322 24.72 37.10 23.48
CA SER A 322 24.01 35.94 22.94
C SER A 322 23.28 36.26 21.62
N ASN A 323 23.27 37.52 21.19
CA ASN A 323 22.81 37.93 19.87
C ASN A 323 24.04 38.12 18.97
N PRO A 324 24.26 37.28 17.94
CA PRO A 324 25.39 37.41 17.01
C PRO A 324 25.45 38.75 16.27
N PHE A 325 24.31 39.44 16.19
CA PHE A 325 24.17 40.74 15.54
C PHE A 325 24.27 41.93 16.53
N ASP A 326 24.61 41.69 17.79
CA ASP A 326 24.72 42.76 18.80
C ASP A 326 25.77 43.80 18.39
N GLY A 327 25.37 45.07 18.38
CA GLY A 327 26.21 46.18 17.96
C GLY A 327 26.26 46.46 16.45
N ILE A 328 25.59 45.67 15.62
CA ILE A 328 25.40 45.98 14.19
C ILE A 328 24.39 47.13 14.04
N ASP A 329 24.75 48.13 13.23
CA ASP A 329 23.87 49.23 12.81
C ASP A 329 23.82 49.30 11.29
N VAL A 330 22.75 48.74 10.72
CA VAL A 330 22.46 48.75 9.29
C VAL A 330 21.96 50.13 8.84
N GLY A 331 21.29 50.89 9.69
CA GLY A 331 20.56 52.10 9.32
C GLY A 331 19.05 51.88 9.25
N ARG A 332 18.28 52.95 9.05
CA ARG A 332 16.82 52.91 9.24
C ARG A 332 16.12 51.92 8.31
N HIS A 333 15.11 51.23 8.84
CA HIS A 333 14.36 50.20 8.11
C HIS A 333 15.25 49.11 7.55
N SER A 334 16.10 48.54 8.41
CA SER A 334 17.02 47.48 8.00
C SER A 334 16.26 46.26 7.46
N ALA A 335 16.79 45.68 6.40
CA ALA A 335 16.22 44.53 5.70
C ALA A 335 17.30 43.45 5.56
N PRO A 336 17.49 42.58 6.58
CA PRO A 336 18.51 41.55 6.54
C PRO A 336 18.16 40.43 5.55
N THR A 337 19.20 39.85 4.96
CA THR A 337 19.19 38.67 4.10
C THR A 337 20.47 37.91 4.40
N LEU A 338 20.37 36.59 4.57
CA LEU A 338 21.48 35.72 4.93
C LEU A 338 21.72 34.73 3.80
N ALA A 339 22.97 34.59 3.37
CA ALA A 339 23.39 33.66 2.33
C ALA A 339 24.92 33.48 2.39
N ASP A 340 25.44 32.38 1.88
CA ASP A 340 26.88 32.18 1.69
C ASP A 340 27.35 32.99 0.46
N ILE A 341 27.88 34.20 0.68
CA ILE A 341 28.19 35.16 -0.39
C ILE A 341 29.62 35.03 -0.90
N ASP A 342 30.54 34.53 -0.07
CA ASP A 342 31.93 34.31 -0.46
C ASP A 342 32.31 32.82 -0.61
N GLY A 343 31.30 31.93 -0.59
CA GLY A 343 31.40 30.53 -0.95
C GLY A 343 32.21 29.71 0.04
N ASP A 344 32.29 30.13 1.31
CA ASP A 344 33.07 29.47 2.35
C ASP A 344 32.24 28.51 3.23
N GLY A 345 30.94 28.41 2.96
CA GLY A 345 30.00 27.49 3.58
C GLY A 345 29.34 28.03 4.85
N ASP A 346 29.58 29.28 5.24
CA ASP A 346 28.88 29.94 6.33
C ASP A 346 27.99 31.11 5.85
N LEU A 347 26.99 31.49 6.66
CA LEU A 347 26.02 32.50 6.26
C LEU A 347 26.56 33.92 6.52
N ASP A 348 26.71 34.68 5.45
CA ASP A 348 26.98 36.11 5.48
C ASP A 348 25.70 36.94 5.58
N LEU A 349 25.82 38.17 6.11
CA LEU A 349 24.71 39.11 6.22
C LEU A 349 24.82 40.23 5.17
N VAL A 350 23.80 40.34 4.32
CA VAL A 350 23.51 41.54 3.53
C VAL A 350 22.27 42.21 4.07
N ALA A 351 22.33 43.52 4.26
CA ALA A 351 21.18 44.25 4.77
C ALA A 351 20.94 45.53 3.98
N GLY A 352 19.72 45.66 3.46
CA GLY A 352 19.22 46.91 2.87
C GLY A 352 18.77 47.91 3.92
N GLU A 353 18.71 49.18 3.54
CA GLU A 353 18.20 50.27 4.37
C GLU A 353 17.35 51.30 3.60
N MET A 354 16.77 52.26 4.33
CA MET A 354 15.83 53.27 3.86
C MET A 354 16.33 54.14 2.69
N TYR A 355 17.62 54.46 2.63
CA TYR A 355 18.24 55.31 1.62
C TYR A 355 18.73 54.56 0.38
N GLY A 356 18.60 53.23 0.33
CA GLY A 356 18.86 52.43 -0.86
C GLY A 356 20.20 51.73 -0.93
N THR A 357 21.05 51.93 0.08
CA THR A 357 22.36 51.29 0.13
C THR A 357 22.25 49.88 0.72
N LEU A 358 23.14 49.00 0.27
CA LEU A 358 23.29 47.67 0.82
C LEU A 358 24.57 47.62 1.66
N LYS A 359 24.45 47.12 2.89
CA LYS A 359 25.59 46.84 3.77
C LYS A 359 25.88 45.35 3.79
N TYR A 360 27.15 45.01 3.75
CA TYR A 360 27.64 43.65 3.79
C TYR A 360 28.49 43.42 5.04
N TYR A 361 28.19 42.35 5.73
CA TYR A 361 28.93 41.87 6.88
C TYR A 361 29.31 40.43 6.60
N GLN A 362 30.60 40.21 6.40
CA GLN A 362 31.14 38.86 6.24
C GLN A 362 31.12 38.17 7.60
N ASN A 363 30.65 36.94 7.67
CA ASN A 363 30.87 36.10 8.81
C ASN A 363 32.33 35.61 8.80
N THR A 364 33.01 35.85 9.91
CA THR A 364 34.43 35.51 10.10
C THR A 364 34.61 34.50 11.24
N GLY A 365 33.49 33.98 11.73
CA GLY A 365 33.39 33.01 12.82
C GLY A 365 33.34 31.59 12.28
N THR A 366 32.31 30.85 12.71
CA THR A 366 32.00 29.51 12.22
C THR A 366 30.51 29.41 11.94
N THR A 367 30.09 28.41 11.17
CA THR A 367 28.66 28.11 10.91
C THR A 367 27.79 28.07 12.17
N SER A 368 28.31 27.52 13.28
CA SER A 368 27.57 27.40 14.56
C SER A 368 27.84 28.51 15.59
N ASN A 369 28.68 29.47 15.25
CA ASN A 369 29.00 30.60 16.14
C ASN A 369 29.48 31.79 15.29
N PRO A 370 28.55 32.43 14.55
CA PRO A 370 28.91 33.44 13.57
C PRO A 370 29.46 34.70 14.23
N THR A 371 30.36 35.39 13.53
CA THR A 371 30.91 36.69 13.93
C THR A 371 30.98 37.61 12.72
N TYR A 372 30.07 38.58 12.68
CA TYR A 372 29.89 39.46 11.53
C TYR A 372 30.83 40.67 11.54
N GLU A 373 31.67 40.80 10.52
CA GLU A 373 32.55 41.94 10.29
C GLU A 373 32.06 42.77 9.09
N VAL A 374 31.77 44.06 9.32
CA VAL A 374 31.37 44.98 8.24
C VAL A 374 32.48 45.15 7.21
N LYS A 375 32.14 44.96 5.93
CA LYS A 375 33.06 45.27 4.83
C LYS A 375 32.66 46.57 4.14
N THR A 376 33.66 47.31 3.68
CA THR A 376 33.46 48.63 3.05
C THR A 376 34.40 48.82 1.86
N GLY A 377 34.06 49.73 0.94
CA GLY A 377 34.88 49.99 -0.24
C GLY A 377 34.98 48.76 -1.14
N GLY A 378 36.17 48.49 -1.67
CA GLY A 378 36.38 47.38 -2.62
C GLY A 378 36.25 45.97 -2.04
N SER A 379 36.09 45.82 -0.71
CA SER A 379 35.83 44.53 -0.06
C SER A 379 34.34 44.27 0.17
N ASN A 380 33.46 45.21 -0.16
CA ASN A 380 32.02 45.00 -0.17
C ASN A 380 31.58 44.82 -1.64
N PRO A 381 31.09 43.63 -2.04
CA PRO A 381 30.72 43.36 -3.43
C PRO A 381 29.52 44.19 -3.89
N PHE A 382 28.73 44.72 -2.95
CA PHE A 382 27.59 45.62 -3.20
C PHE A 382 27.97 47.11 -3.15
N ASN A 383 29.26 47.43 -2.99
CA ASN A 383 29.70 48.81 -2.80
C ASN A 383 29.38 49.68 -4.02
N GLY A 384 28.50 50.67 -3.82
CA GLY A 384 28.09 51.62 -4.85
C GLY A 384 26.73 51.30 -5.47
N ILE A 385 26.10 50.18 -5.11
CA ILE A 385 24.70 49.91 -5.43
C ILE A 385 23.80 50.86 -4.61
N ASP A 386 22.95 51.61 -5.32
CA ASP A 386 21.90 52.46 -4.76
C ASP A 386 20.63 52.23 -5.58
N VAL A 387 19.67 51.54 -4.98
CA VAL A 387 18.41 51.16 -5.65
C VAL A 387 17.29 52.18 -5.44
N GLY A 388 17.57 53.31 -4.78
CA GLY A 388 16.56 54.25 -4.33
C GLY A 388 16.00 53.89 -2.94
N LEU A 389 14.89 54.49 -2.52
CA LEU A 389 14.48 54.37 -1.11
C LEU A 389 13.96 52.95 -0.78
N TYR A 390 14.23 52.49 0.44
CA TYR A 390 13.76 51.22 1.02
C TYR A 390 14.23 49.98 0.25
N SER A 391 15.54 49.79 0.18
CA SER A 391 16.14 48.60 -0.40
C SER A 391 15.76 47.32 0.36
N ARG A 392 15.28 46.31 -0.38
CA ARG A 392 14.90 44.99 0.14
C ARG A 392 15.61 43.89 -0.68
N PRO A 393 16.82 43.48 -0.30
CA PRO A 393 17.61 42.52 -1.08
C PRO A 393 17.12 41.08 -0.89
N THR A 394 17.20 40.29 -1.95
CA THR A 394 17.02 38.83 -1.98
C THR A 394 18.09 38.25 -2.89
N LEU A 395 18.69 37.13 -2.48
CA LEU A 395 19.76 36.45 -3.22
C LEU A 395 19.26 35.08 -3.68
N ALA A 396 19.48 34.75 -4.95
CA ALA A 396 19.15 33.46 -5.54
C ALA A 396 19.89 33.29 -6.87
N ASP A 397 20.10 32.06 -7.31
CA ASP A 397 20.62 31.75 -8.66
C ASP A 397 19.49 31.92 -9.68
N ILE A 398 19.44 33.07 -10.38
CA ILE A 398 18.32 33.43 -11.27
C ILE A 398 18.54 32.92 -12.70
N ASP A 399 19.79 32.75 -13.11
CA ASP A 399 20.15 32.28 -14.46
C ASP A 399 20.70 30.84 -14.50
N GLY A 400 20.68 30.14 -13.37
CA GLY A 400 21.00 28.73 -13.25
C GLY A 400 22.47 28.41 -13.45
N ASP A 401 23.37 29.37 -13.22
CA ASP A 401 24.81 29.20 -13.42
C ASP A 401 25.56 28.74 -12.15
N GLY A 402 24.84 28.61 -11.04
CA GLY A 402 25.32 28.10 -9.76
C GLY A 402 25.91 29.16 -8.85
N ASP A 403 25.83 30.44 -9.19
CA ASP A 403 26.18 31.54 -8.29
C ASP A 403 24.97 32.42 -7.93
N LEU A 404 25.09 33.19 -6.83
CA LEU A 404 23.96 33.95 -6.31
C LEU A 404 23.87 35.32 -6.98
N ASP A 405 22.75 35.57 -7.65
CA ASP A 405 22.36 36.88 -8.15
C ASP A 405 21.60 37.68 -7.10
N LEU A 406 21.53 39.00 -7.31
CA LEU A 406 20.86 39.92 -6.41
C LEU A 406 19.61 40.53 -7.05
N VAL A 407 18.46 40.31 -6.42
CA VAL A 407 17.20 41.00 -6.70
C VAL A 407 16.88 41.95 -5.56
N VAL A 408 16.57 43.22 -5.86
CA VAL A 408 16.30 44.23 -4.83
C VAL A 408 14.98 44.93 -5.09
N GLY A 409 14.09 44.86 -4.10
CA GLY A 409 12.88 45.68 -4.05
C GLY A 409 13.15 47.12 -3.61
N GLU A 410 12.31 48.04 -4.07
CA GLU A 410 12.42 49.47 -3.81
C GLU A 410 11.07 50.17 -3.67
N LYS A 411 11.09 51.42 -3.20
CA LYS A 411 9.90 52.19 -2.85
C LYS A 411 8.86 52.32 -3.97
N ASN A 412 9.26 52.45 -5.23
CA ASN A 412 8.30 52.63 -6.32
C ASN A 412 7.68 51.31 -6.81
N GLY A 413 7.89 50.19 -6.11
CA GLY A 413 7.25 48.93 -6.44
C GLY A 413 7.91 48.13 -7.57
N THR A 414 9.00 48.65 -8.14
CA THR A 414 9.80 47.96 -9.16
C THR A 414 10.84 47.03 -8.54
N LEU A 415 11.41 46.11 -9.33
CA LEU A 415 12.49 45.24 -8.91
C LEU A 415 13.77 45.54 -9.71
N LYS A 416 14.89 45.63 -9.01
CA LYS A 416 16.23 45.77 -9.60
C LYS A 416 16.93 44.43 -9.62
N TYR A 417 17.52 44.08 -10.75
CA TYR A 417 18.26 42.83 -10.94
C TYR A 417 19.73 43.12 -11.19
N TYR A 418 20.59 42.45 -10.43
CA TYR A 418 22.02 42.48 -10.62
C TYR A 418 22.51 41.05 -10.77
N GLN A 419 22.94 40.71 -11.98
CA GLN A 419 23.55 39.42 -12.25
C GLN A 419 24.94 39.39 -11.60
N ASN A 420 25.29 38.32 -10.92
CA ASN A 420 26.65 38.09 -10.51
C ASN A 420 27.45 37.56 -11.73
N THR A 421 28.40 38.36 -12.17
CA THR A 421 29.28 38.06 -13.32
C THR A 421 30.65 37.56 -12.88
N GLY A 422 30.81 37.35 -11.58
CA GLY A 422 32.05 36.97 -10.92
C GLY A 422 32.17 35.45 -10.78
N THR A 423 32.41 35.02 -9.55
CA THR A 423 32.40 33.61 -9.13
C THR A 423 31.78 33.55 -7.75
N THR A 424 31.27 32.41 -7.33
CA THR A 424 30.80 32.16 -5.95
C THR A 424 31.76 32.70 -4.87
N SER A 425 33.07 32.48 -5.02
CA SER A 425 34.05 32.95 -4.02
C SER A 425 34.52 34.41 -4.12
N ASN A 426 34.08 35.12 -5.17
CA ASN A 426 34.44 36.52 -5.41
C ASN A 426 33.36 37.15 -6.32
N PRO A 427 32.18 37.44 -5.75
CA PRO A 427 31.03 37.89 -6.53
C PRO A 427 31.24 39.30 -7.09
N ALA A 428 30.66 39.55 -8.26
CA ALA A 428 30.71 40.84 -8.95
C ALA A 428 29.37 41.15 -9.62
N TYR A 429 28.60 42.03 -8.99
CA TYR A 429 27.22 42.34 -9.40
C TYR A 429 27.16 43.42 -10.49
N GLU A 430 26.52 43.09 -11.61
CA GLU A 430 26.23 44.00 -12.73
C GLU A 430 24.72 44.20 -12.88
N GLU A 431 24.24 45.46 -12.84
CA GLU A 431 22.81 45.76 -13.05
C GLU A 431 22.38 45.39 -14.48
N LYS A 432 21.32 44.60 -14.60
CA LYS A 432 20.63 44.35 -15.87
C LYS A 432 19.38 45.21 -15.96
N THR A 433 19.04 45.63 -17.18
CA THR A 433 17.93 46.57 -17.43
C THR A 433 17.23 46.25 -18.74
N GLY A 434 15.94 46.61 -18.86
CA GLY A 434 15.18 46.34 -20.08
C GLY A 434 14.99 44.83 -20.27
N ASP A 435 15.13 44.35 -21.51
CA ASP A 435 14.88 42.94 -21.85
C ASP A 435 15.84 41.95 -21.13
N ASP A 436 17.00 42.41 -20.66
CA ASP A 436 17.96 41.60 -19.89
C ASP A 436 17.59 41.48 -18.39
N ASN A 437 16.58 42.24 -17.93
CA ASN A 437 16.03 42.13 -16.58
C ASN A 437 14.69 41.38 -16.65
N PRO A 438 14.62 40.11 -16.16
CA PRO A 438 13.40 39.31 -16.24
C PRO A 438 12.25 39.90 -15.40
N PHE A 439 12.54 40.86 -14.52
CA PHE A 439 11.57 41.55 -13.68
C PHE A 439 11.20 42.96 -14.17
N ASP A 440 11.72 43.43 -15.32
CA ASP A 440 11.59 44.83 -15.77
C ASP A 440 10.12 45.28 -15.92
N SER A 441 9.21 44.35 -16.26
CA SER A 441 7.78 44.61 -16.40
C SER A 441 6.98 44.53 -15.09
N ILE A 442 7.61 44.19 -13.97
CA ILE A 442 6.95 44.00 -12.68
C ILE A 442 6.89 45.32 -11.92
N ASP A 443 5.66 45.77 -11.65
CA ASP A 443 5.36 46.91 -10.78
C ASP A 443 4.21 46.51 -9.86
N VAL A 444 4.52 46.36 -8.56
CA VAL A 444 3.54 46.03 -7.53
C VAL A 444 2.96 47.27 -6.83
N GLY A 445 3.25 48.47 -7.34
CA GLY A 445 2.74 49.73 -6.83
C GLY A 445 3.73 50.45 -5.91
N LEU A 446 3.75 50.12 -4.61
CA LEU A 446 4.63 50.80 -3.65
C LEU A 446 5.32 49.82 -2.71
N ARG A 447 6.65 49.94 -2.64
CA ARG A 447 7.57 49.16 -1.81
C ARG A 447 7.47 47.67 -2.08
N SER A 448 8.11 47.25 -3.16
CA SER A 448 8.28 45.84 -3.48
C SER A 448 9.16 45.14 -2.44
N VAL A 449 8.75 43.93 -2.06
CA VAL A 449 9.51 43.06 -1.16
C VAL A 449 9.56 41.68 -1.80
N PRO A 450 10.61 41.38 -2.59
CA PRO A 450 10.69 40.13 -3.35
C PRO A 450 11.10 38.95 -2.46
N THR A 451 10.48 37.80 -2.69
CA THR A 451 10.86 36.48 -2.16
C THR A 451 10.83 35.51 -3.32
N LEU A 452 11.89 34.72 -3.48
CA LEU A 452 12.01 33.73 -4.55
C LEU A 452 12.04 32.33 -3.93
N ALA A 453 11.25 31.43 -4.48
CA ALA A 453 11.18 30.03 -4.08
C ALA A 453 10.49 29.23 -5.17
N ASP A 454 10.78 27.93 -5.25
CA ASP A 454 10.02 27.00 -6.10
C ASP A 454 8.67 26.69 -5.43
N ILE A 455 7.63 27.44 -5.81
CA ILE A 455 6.33 27.41 -5.11
C ILE A 455 5.47 26.29 -5.66
N ASP A 456 5.47 26.09 -6.98
CA ASP A 456 4.69 25.03 -7.61
C ASP A 456 5.44 23.70 -7.80
N ARG A 457 6.71 23.64 -7.35
CA ARG A 457 7.57 22.44 -7.32
C ARG A 457 7.92 21.91 -8.71
N ASP A 458 8.04 22.80 -9.68
CA ASP A 458 8.47 22.44 -11.03
C ASP A 458 10.00 22.49 -11.23
N GLY A 459 10.74 22.88 -10.19
CA GLY A 459 12.19 22.93 -10.14
C GLY A 459 12.78 24.26 -10.57
N ASP A 460 11.96 25.28 -10.82
CA ASP A 460 12.40 26.65 -11.08
C ASP A 460 11.88 27.66 -10.03
N LEU A 461 12.50 28.84 -9.96
CA LEU A 461 12.20 29.81 -8.90
C LEU A 461 11.07 30.76 -9.30
N ASP A 462 9.94 30.64 -8.62
CA ASP A 462 8.82 31.58 -8.67
C ASP A 462 9.07 32.83 -7.80
N LEU A 463 8.31 33.89 -8.08
CA LEU A 463 8.42 35.17 -7.39
C LEU A 463 7.14 35.54 -6.64
N VAL A 464 7.29 35.80 -5.34
CA VAL A 464 6.28 36.45 -4.50
C VAL A 464 6.76 37.84 -4.12
N VAL A 465 5.88 38.84 -4.27
CA VAL A 465 6.22 40.22 -3.97
C VAL A 465 5.21 40.81 -3.01
N GLY A 466 5.69 41.23 -1.84
CA GLY A 466 4.94 42.05 -0.90
C GLY A 466 4.85 43.51 -1.32
N GLU A 467 3.82 44.22 -0.85
CA GLU A 467 3.56 45.62 -1.17
C GLU A 467 2.93 46.39 0.01
N THR A 468 2.90 47.72 -0.11
CA THR A 468 2.32 48.62 0.92
C THR A 468 0.84 48.33 1.20
N ALA A 469 0.09 47.83 0.22
CA ALA A 469 -1.34 47.52 0.38
C ALA A 469 -1.63 46.25 1.20
N GLY A 470 -0.61 45.54 1.69
CA GLY A 470 -0.77 44.35 2.52
C GLY A 470 -1.15 43.07 1.77
N THR A 471 -1.32 43.13 0.44
CA THR A 471 -1.54 41.95 -0.40
C THR A 471 -0.22 41.35 -0.88
N LEU A 472 -0.25 40.09 -1.33
CA LEU A 472 0.89 39.43 -1.97
C LEU A 472 0.62 39.26 -3.46
N LYS A 473 1.59 39.65 -4.30
CA LYS A 473 1.57 39.38 -5.74
C LYS A 473 2.38 38.12 -6.02
N TYR A 474 1.85 37.25 -6.86
CA TYR A 474 2.50 36.02 -7.29
C TYR A 474 2.77 36.06 -8.78
N TYR A 475 3.99 35.72 -9.15
CA TYR A 475 4.44 35.57 -10.52
C TYR A 475 5.06 34.19 -10.65
N GLN A 476 4.38 33.31 -11.40
CA GLN A 476 4.93 32.01 -11.72
C GLN A 476 6.03 32.19 -12.76
N ASN A 477 7.15 31.52 -12.60
CA ASN A 477 8.11 31.40 -13.68
C ASN A 477 7.60 30.34 -14.67
N THR A 478 7.43 30.77 -15.92
CA THR A 478 6.92 29.93 -17.02
C THR A 478 8.00 29.67 -18.07
N GLY A 479 9.22 30.11 -17.76
CA GLY A 479 10.39 30.00 -18.62
C GLY A 479 11.17 28.71 -18.34
N THR A 480 12.48 28.87 -18.18
CA THR A 480 13.37 27.79 -17.74
C THR A 480 14.28 28.34 -16.66
N THR A 481 14.90 27.50 -15.84
CA THR A 481 15.92 27.90 -14.85
C THR A 481 17.00 28.82 -15.44
N SER A 482 17.46 28.53 -16.67
CA SER A 482 18.50 29.34 -17.34
C SER A 482 18.01 30.60 -18.08
N ASN A 483 16.70 30.76 -18.19
CA ASN A 483 16.07 31.89 -18.88
C ASN A 483 14.65 32.07 -18.32
N PRO A 484 14.54 32.66 -17.13
CA PRO A 484 13.27 32.77 -16.42
C PRO A 484 12.32 33.75 -17.11
N ALA A 485 11.02 33.48 -17.01
CA ALA A 485 9.96 34.32 -17.56
C ALA A 485 8.78 34.38 -16.60
N TYR A 486 8.65 35.51 -15.89
CA TYR A 486 7.67 35.68 -14.82
C TYR A 486 6.29 36.14 -15.33
N GLU A 487 5.28 35.29 -15.18
CA GLU A 487 3.89 35.58 -15.51
C GLU A 487 3.06 35.83 -14.24
N ALA A 488 2.41 37.00 -14.16
CA ALA A 488 1.55 37.35 -13.04
C ALA A 488 0.32 36.44 -12.96
N LYS A 489 0.11 35.77 -11.84
CA LYS A 489 -1.10 34.99 -11.57
C LYS A 489 -2.05 35.76 -10.67
N THR A 490 -3.34 35.61 -10.90
CA THR A 490 -4.39 36.37 -10.18
C THR A 490 -5.61 35.50 -9.91
N GLY A 491 -6.45 35.92 -8.97
CA GLY A 491 -7.66 35.17 -8.63
C GLY A 491 -7.32 33.79 -8.09
N ASP A 492 -8.01 32.76 -8.58
CA ASP A 492 -7.84 31.38 -8.08
C ASP A 492 -6.48 30.77 -8.44
N ASP A 493 -5.75 31.32 -9.41
CA ASP A 493 -4.41 30.86 -9.84
C ASP A 493 -3.28 31.46 -8.99
N ASN A 494 -3.59 32.41 -8.09
CA ASN A 494 -2.63 32.92 -7.11
C ASN A 494 -2.85 32.19 -5.77
N PRO A 495 -1.88 31.39 -5.29
CA PRO A 495 -2.04 30.61 -4.05
C PRO A 495 -2.14 31.49 -2.80
N PHE A 496 -1.73 32.76 -2.89
CA PHE A 496 -1.84 33.76 -1.83
C PHE A 496 -3.08 34.66 -1.99
N ASN A 497 -3.97 34.36 -2.95
CA ASN A 497 -5.14 35.18 -3.20
C ASN A 497 -6.06 35.23 -1.97
N GLY A 498 -6.41 36.44 -1.56
CA GLY A 498 -7.22 36.69 -0.37
C GLY A 498 -6.42 36.84 0.92
N ILE A 499 -5.09 36.63 0.91
CA ILE A 499 -4.22 37.04 2.01
C ILE A 499 -4.05 38.56 1.95
N ASP A 500 -4.59 39.21 2.97
CA ASP A 500 -4.45 40.64 3.22
C ASP A 500 -4.00 40.82 4.67
N VAL A 501 -2.73 41.20 4.83
CA VAL A 501 -2.17 41.49 6.15
C VAL A 501 -2.37 42.95 6.57
N GLY A 502 -3.19 43.69 5.84
CA GLY A 502 -3.54 45.08 6.10
C GLY A 502 -2.55 46.04 5.47
N ASP A 503 -1.63 46.56 6.29
CA ASP A 503 -0.68 47.60 5.86
C ASP A 503 0.71 46.95 5.79
N TYR A 504 1.31 46.96 4.59
CA TYR A 504 2.64 46.43 4.28
C TYR A 504 2.79 44.91 4.50
N SER A 505 2.87 44.15 3.41
CA SER A 505 3.22 42.73 3.43
C SER A 505 4.74 42.56 3.25
N LEU A 506 5.38 41.91 4.23
CA LEU A 506 6.80 41.57 4.21
C LEU A 506 6.96 40.03 4.26
N PRO A 507 6.82 39.33 3.12
CA PRO A 507 6.81 37.87 3.10
C PRO A 507 8.21 37.26 3.29
N THR A 508 8.24 36.07 3.89
CA THR A 508 9.33 35.10 3.80
C THR A 508 8.70 33.71 3.70
N LEU A 509 9.33 32.81 2.95
CA LEU A 509 8.90 31.42 2.77
C LEU A 509 9.96 30.47 3.34
N ALA A 510 9.53 29.48 4.11
CA ALA A 510 10.39 28.43 4.67
C ALA A 510 9.53 27.27 5.17
N ASP A 511 10.08 26.06 5.25
CA ASP A 511 9.43 24.92 5.90
C ASP A 511 9.54 25.08 7.44
N ILE A 512 8.46 25.55 8.08
CA ILE A 512 8.48 25.95 9.51
C ILE A 512 7.99 24.83 10.41
N ASP A 513 7.11 23.95 9.94
CA ASP A 513 6.64 22.79 10.70
C ASP A 513 7.23 21.44 10.25
N GLY A 514 8.22 21.47 9.36
CA GLY A 514 9.07 20.34 9.00
C GLY A 514 8.34 19.29 8.17
N ASP A 515 7.30 19.70 7.43
CA ASP A 515 6.47 18.82 6.61
C ASP A 515 6.94 18.73 5.15
N GLY A 516 8.03 19.43 4.82
CA GLY A 516 8.65 19.45 3.51
C GLY A 516 7.98 20.42 2.53
N ASP A 517 6.98 21.18 2.96
CA ASP A 517 6.35 22.24 2.18
C ASP A 517 6.70 23.65 2.70
N LEU A 518 6.62 24.66 1.83
CA LEU A 518 7.01 26.01 2.19
C LEU A 518 5.86 26.75 2.85
N ASP A 519 6.00 27.05 4.14
CA ASP A 519 5.10 27.90 4.88
C ASP A 519 5.39 29.39 4.62
N LEU A 520 4.37 30.23 4.85
CA LEU A 520 4.46 31.67 4.68
C LEU A 520 4.42 32.39 6.03
N VAL A 521 5.44 33.21 6.29
CA VAL A 521 5.44 34.20 7.36
C VAL A 521 5.43 35.59 6.76
N VAL A 522 4.48 36.43 7.19
CA VAL A 522 4.35 37.79 6.70
C VAL A 522 4.47 38.76 7.87
N GLY A 523 5.45 39.67 7.79
CA GLY A 523 5.53 40.81 8.68
C GLY A 523 4.57 41.93 8.28
N GLU A 524 3.96 42.58 9.27
CA GLU A 524 3.08 43.73 9.11
C GLU A 524 3.75 45.05 9.53
N LYS A 525 3.17 46.18 9.11
CA LYS A 525 3.61 47.52 9.54
C LYS A 525 3.74 47.69 11.04
N ASN A 526 2.84 47.13 11.85
CA ASN A 526 2.82 47.32 13.30
C ASN A 526 3.82 46.41 14.04
N GLY A 527 4.55 45.55 13.34
CA GLY A 527 5.48 44.59 13.93
C GLY A 527 4.87 43.25 14.32
N THR A 528 3.62 42.94 13.96
CA THR A 528 3.10 41.57 14.14
C THR A 528 3.52 40.68 12.98
N LEU A 529 3.79 39.41 13.28
CA LEU A 529 3.98 38.35 12.29
C LEU A 529 2.68 37.56 12.14
N LYS A 530 2.27 37.33 10.90
CA LYS A 530 1.25 36.35 10.55
C LYS A 530 1.90 35.11 9.98
N TYR A 531 1.43 33.96 10.44
CA TYR A 531 1.91 32.66 10.01
C TYR A 531 0.78 31.92 9.30
N TYR A 532 1.05 31.55 8.06
CA TYR A 532 0.19 30.73 7.24
C TYR A 532 0.94 29.44 6.98
N TYR A 533 0.45 28.34 7.53
CA TYR A 533 0.98 27.06 7.13
C TYR A 533 0.46 26.74 5.74
N ASN A 534 1.33 26.21 4.90
CA ASN A 534 0.93 25.70 3.62
C ASN A 534 0.35 24.30 3.85
N GLN A 535 -0.82 24.07 3.27
CA GLN A 535 -1.48 22.77 3.37
C GLN A 535 -1.39 22.13 2.00
N GLN A 536 -0.31 21.41 1.72
CA GLN A 536 -0.30 20.45 0.62
C GLN A 536 -1.01 19.13 0.96
N SER A 537 -1.44 18.45 -0.09
CA SER A 537 -2.36 17.32 -0.12
C SER A 537 -2.14 16.24 0.96
N PHE A 538 -3.25 15.88 1.60
CA PHE A 538 -3.46 14.83 2.60
C PHE A 538 -2.79 13.49 2.24
N PHE A 539 -2.10 12.90 3.22
CA PHE A 539 -1.74 11.48 3.20
C PHE A 539 -2.92 10.66 3.71
N VAL A 540 -3.39 9.70 2.91
CA VAL A 540 -4.16 8.56 3.44
C VAL A 540 -3.15 7.44 3.68
N ASP A 541 -2.59 7.37 4.87
CA ASP A 541 -2.23 6.07 5.42
C ASP A 541 -3.55 5.41 5.88
N GLY A 542 -4.13 4.66 4.95
CA GLY A 542 -5.44 4.01 5.09
C GLY A 542 -5.38 2.62 5.69
N GLN A 543 -4.19 2.10 5.99
CA GLN A 543 -4.11 0.81 6.66
C GLN A 543 -4.25 1.05 8.16
N ALA A 544 -5.35 0.58 8.71
CA ALA A 544 -5.36 0.30 10.13
C ALA A 544 -4.21 -0.68 10.42
N PRO A 545 -3.43 -0.49 11.49
CA PRO A 545 -2.36 -1.42 11.80
C PRO A 545 -2.95 -2.82 11.89
N THR A 546 -2.52 -3.71 11.02
CA THR A 546 -2.96 -5.10 10.99
C THR A 546 -1.89 -5.96 11.65
N PRO A 547 -2.27 -7.08 12.28
CA PRO A 547 -1.30 -8.10 12.64
C PRO A 547 -0.54 -8.54 11.37
N THR A 548 0.78 -8.72 11.46
CA THR A 548 1.56 -9.34 10.38
C THR A 548 1.18 -10.82 10.19
N ALA A 549 1.65 -11.46 9.12
CA ALA A 549 1.62 -12.92 9.06
C ALA A 549 2.33 -13.50 10.31
N ASN A 550 1.74 -14.54 10.93
CA ASN A 550 2.27 -15.16 12.16
C ASN A 550 2.48 -14.17 13.33
N SER A 551 1.67 -13.11 13.37
CA SER A 551 1.81 -11.96 14.28
C SER A 551 1.91 -12.26 15.77
N TRP A 552 1.43 -13.41 16.23
CA TRP A 552 1.38 -13.74 17.65
C TRP A 552 2.41 -14.80 18.02
N THR A 553 3.28 -14.49 18.98
CA THR A 553 4.30 -15.42 19.48
C THR A 553 4.20 -15.61 21.00
N LEU A 554 4.49 -16.84 21.47
CA LEU A 554 4.51 -17.18 22.89
C LEU A 554 5.97 -17.30 23.36
N SER A 555 6.36 -16.54 24.38
CA SER A 555 7.72 -16.55 24.91
C SER A 555 7.77 -16.89 26.40
N ASN A 556 8.95 -17.34 26.86
CA ASN A 556 9.26 -17.76 28.23
C ASN A 556 8.61 -19.07 28.72
N ILE A 557 8.59 -20.12 27.89
CA ILE A 557 8.27 -21.49 28.35
C ILE A 557 9.51 -22.07 29.07
N PRO A 558 9.46 -22.43 30.36
CA PRO A 558 10.62 -22.98 31.06
C PRO A 558 11.05 -24.35 30.47
N ALA A 559 12.32 -24.47 30.12
CA ALA A 559 12.90 -25.66 29.49
C ALA A 559 12.53 -26.98 30.22
N GLY A 560 12.18 -28.01 29.43
CA GLY A 560 11.99 -29.38 29.90
C GLY A 560 10.73 -29.64 30.74
N GLN A 561 9.75 -28.73 30.72
CA GLN A 561 8.47 -28.95 31.38
C GLN A 561 7.34 -29.11 30.37
N SER A 562 6.59 -30.21 30.48
CA SER A 562 5.35 -30.45 29.74
C SER A 562 4.15 -29.69 30.32
N ALA A 563 4.34 -28.76 31.29
CA ALA A 563 3.26 -28.00 31.95
C ALA A 563 3.80 -26.76 32.69
N PHE A 564 2.98 -25.71 32.81
CA PHE A 564 3.25 -24.54 33.67
C PHE A 564 2.97 -24.83 35.15
N LYS A 565 3.78 -24.27 36.05
CA LYS A 565 3.57 -24.31 37.51
C LYS A 565 2.83 -23.06 37.98
N VAL A 566 2.17 -23.18 39.14
CA VAL A 566 1.60 -22.01 39.84
C VAL A 566 2.70 -21.01 40.14
N GLY A 567 2.52 -19.77 39.66
CA GLY A 567 3.49 -18.68 39.75
C GLY A 567 4.32 -18.45 38.49
N ASP A 568 4.27 -19.34 37.49
CA ASP A 568 4.91 -19.10 36.18
C ASP A 568 4.23 -17.92 35.47
N VAL A 569 4.99 -17.16 34.68
CA VAL A 569 4.49 -16.01 33.91
C VAL A 569 4.57 -16.33 32.43
N ILE A 570 3.41 -16.38 31.78
CA ILE A 570 3.27 -16.59 30.34
C ILE A 570 3.30 -15.22 29.65
N SER A 571 4.10 -15.08 28.59
CA SER A 571 4.21 -13.84 27.79
C SER A 571 3.74 -14.09 26.36
N LEU A 572 2.76 -13.31 25.90
CA LEU A 572 2.18 -13.35 24.56
C LEU A 572 2.54 -12.04 23.84
N THR A 573 3.26 -12.12 22.73
CA THR A 573 3.68 -10.96 21.93
C THR A 573 2.85 -10.90 20.66
N LEU A 574 2.42 -9.70 20.28
CA LEU A 574 1.74 -9.37 19.02
C LEU A 574 2.60 -8.40 18.21
N THR A 575 2.88 -8.74 16.96
CA THR A 575 3.59 -7.90 15.98
C THR A 575 2.60 -7.33 14.97
N MET A 576 2.75 -6.04 14.67
CA MET A 576 1.88 -5.29 13.78
C MET A 576 2.62 -4.90 12.49
N SER A 577 1.87 -4.61 11.43
CA SER A 577 2.40 -4.20 10.12
C SER A 577 3.19 -2.89 10.19
N GLU A 578 2.92 -2.07 11.20
CA GLU A 578 3.47 -0.73 11.35
C GLU A 578 3.65 -0.32 12.83
N THR A 579 4.34 0.81 13.02
CA THR A 579 4.68 1.35 14.33
C THR A 579 3.46 1.85 15.10
N LEU A 580 3.40 1.53 16.41
CA LEU A 580 2.27 1.89 17.25
C LEU A 580 2.56 3.04 18.25
N LYS A 581 1.53 3.83 18.53
CA LYS A 581 1.46 4.86 19.56
C LYS A 581 0.60 4.39 20.74
N LEU A 582 1.24 4.19 21.90
CA LEU A 582 0.59 3.75 23.13
C LEU A 582 0.22 4.96 24.02
N ASN A 583 -1.06 5.35 24.02
CA ASN A 583 -1.56 6.44 24.87
C ASN A 583 -2.05 5.90 26.23
N ASN A 584 -3.28 6.24 26.64
CA ASN A 584 -3.90 5.68 27.85
C ASN A 584 -4.39 4.24 27.59
N THR A 585 -3.48 3.29 27.72
CA THR A 585 -3.71 1.87 27.40
C THR A 585 -4.36 1.08 28.54
N THR A 586 -4.86 1.74 29.58
CA THR A 586 -5.49 1.10 30.75
C THR A 586 -6.61 0.15 30.32
N GLY A 587 -6.58 -1.08 30.82
CA GLY A 587 -7.58 -2.10 30.52
C GLY A 587 -7.38 -2.82 29.19
N SER A 588 -6.28 -2.57 28.47
CA SER A 588 -5.95 -3.35 27.27
C SER A 588 -5.54 -4.77 27.65
N LYS A 589 -6.14 -5.76 27.00
CA LYS A 589 -5.96 -7.18 27.30
C LYS A 589 -6.31 -8.08 26.13
N VAL A 590 -5.84 -9.32 26.20
CA VAL A 590 -6.25 -10.44 25.35
C VAL A 590 -6.83 -11.52 26.25
N VAL A 591 -7.96 -12.12 25.87
CA VAL A 591 -8.63 -13.17 26.62
C VAL A 591 -8.34 -14.53 25.98
N ILE A 592 -7.66 -15.40 26.72
CA ILE A 592 -7.30 -16.76 26.27
C ILE A 592 -7.81 -17.76 27.32
N ALA A 593 -8.58 -18.77 26.94
CA ALA A 593 -9.20 -19.72 27.87
C ALA A 593 -10.01 -19.05 29.02
N GLY A 594 -10.59 -17.86 28.77
CA GLY A 594 -11.26 -17.06 29.80
C GLY A 594 -10.32 -16.40 30.82
N LYS A 595 -9.02 -16.31 30.52
CA LYS A 595 -7.98 -15.64 31.32
C LYS A 595 -7.56 -14.34 30.67
N ASP A 596 -7.46 -13.28 31.45
CA ASP A 596 -7.05 -11.96 30.98
C ASP A 596 -5.51 -11.86 30.95
N PHE A 597 -4.94 -11.93 29.76
CA PHE A 597 -3.54 -11.56 29.51
C PHE A 597 -3.48 -10.04 29.41
N VAL A 598 -2.86 -9.39 30.38
CA VAL A 598 -2.87 -7.92 30.50
C VAL A 598 -1.66 -7.32 29.80
N LEU A 599 -1.85 -6.21 29.09
CA LEU A 599 -0.76 -5.50 28.42
C LEU A 599 0.33 -5.10 29.44
N ASP A 600 1.55 -5.57 29.22
CA ASP A 600 2.73 -5.13 29.93
C ASP A 600 3.36 -3.96 29.18
N LYS A 601 3.06 -2.73 29.62
CA LYS A 601 3.60 -1.50 29.02
C LYS A 601 5.13 -1.34 29.15
N THR A 602 5.78 -2.12 30.02
CA THR A 602 7.25 -2.08 30.15
C THR A 602 7.94 -3.07 29.22
N ALA A 603 7.28 -4.19 28.92
CA ALA A 603 7.75 -5.18 27.94
C ALA A 603 7.26 -4.88 26.51
N SER A 604 6.17 -4.13 26.37
CA SER A 604 5.76 -3.48 25.12
C SER A 604 6.51 -2.16 25.02
N THR A 605 7.18 -1.90 23.91
CA THR A 605 8.16 -0.80 23.84
C THR A 605 7.59 0.50 23.26
N THR A 606 8.45 1.52 23.29
CA THR A 606 8.28 2.96 23.05
C THR A 606 7.80 3.32 21.63
N ALA A 607 7.38 4.57 21.42
CA ALA A 607 7.00 5.07 20.09
C ALA A 607 8.13 4.81 19.07
N GLY A 608 7.85 4.01 18.05
CA GLY A 608 8.86 3.48 17.12
C GLY A 608 8.68 1.98 16.82
N ASP A 609 8.23 1.20 17.79
CA ASP A 609 8.16 -0.26 17.68
C ASP A 609 6.80 -0.80 17.18
N LYS A 610 6.86 -1.99 16.54
CA LYS A 610 5.70 -2.72 16.00
C LYS A 610 5.12 -3.79 16.95
N LYS A 611 5.54 -3.85 18.23
CA LYS A 611 5.29 -4.99 19.14
C LYS A 611 4.43 -4.62 20.38
N LEU A 612 3.46 -5.46 20.74
CA LEU A 612 2.67 -5.41 21.99
C LEU A 612 2.85 -6.70 22.79
N VAL A 613 3.15 -6.62 24.08
CA VAL A 613 3.39 -7.78 24.95
C VAL A 613 2.34 -7.85 26.05
N PHE A 614 1.67 -8.99 26.17
CA PHE A 614 0.65 -9.30 27.18
C PHE A 614 1.15 -10.41 28.12
N LYS A 615 0.86 -10.30 29.42
CA LYS A 615 1.31 -11.26 30.43
C LYS A 615 0.18 -11.84 31.26
N TYR A 616 0.35 -13.11 31.64
CA TYR A 616 -0.51 -13.82 32.60
C TYR A 616 0.32 -14.60 33.62
N SER A 617 -0.05 -14.55 34.89
CA SER A 617 0.59 -15.35 35.95
C SER A 617 -0.29 -16.53 36.35
N VAL A 618 0.23 -17.74 36.18
CA VAL A 618 -0.50 -19.00 36.40
C VAL A 618 -0.92 -19.14 37.86
N GLN A 619 -2.22 -19.39 38.07
CA GLN A 619 -2.86 -19.56 39.37
C GLN A 619 -3.19 -21.04 39.62
N ALA A 620 -3.40 -21.39 40.89
CA ALA A 620 -3.82 -22.74 41.25
C ALA A 620 -5.22 -23.06 40.70
N GLY A 621 -5.34 -24.15 39.93
CA GLY A 621 -6.60 -24.58 39.32
C GLY A 621 -6.89 -23.99 37.95
N ASP A 622 -5.94 -23.26 37.35
CA ASP A 622 -6.04 -22.84 35.95
C ASP A 622 -6.00 -24.04 35.00
N SER A 623 -6.79 -23.94 33.93
CA SER A 623 -6.78 -24.84 32.77
C SER A 623 -6.59 -23.95 31.55
N ILE A 624 -5.39 -24.01 30.95
CA ILE A 624 -5.05 -23.30 29.72
C ILE A 624 -4.35 -24.33 28.83
N ALA A 625 -5.06 -24.81 27.81
CA ALA A 625 -4.53 -25.69 26.78
C ALA A 625 -3.97 -24.85 25.63
N ALA A 626 -3.04 -25.40 24.87
CA ALA A 626 -2.50 -24.65 23.73
C ALA A 626 -3.51 -24.56 22.55
N THR A 627 -4.57 -25.38 22.54
CA THR A 627 -5.76 -25.17 21.69
C THR A 627 -6.60 -23.95 22.09
N ASP A 628 -6.43 -23.42 23.30
CA ASP A 628 -7.19 -22.26 23.78
C ASP A 628 -6.61 -20.93 23.28
N PHE A 629 -5.41 -20.94 22.69
CA PHE A 629 -4.79 -19.77 22.04
C PHE A 629 -5.35 -19.60 20.62
N TYR A 630 -6.67 -19.58 20.52
CA TYR A 630 -7.39 -19.32 19.29
C TYR A 630 -8.19 -18.03 19.49
N ILE A 631 -7.82 -16.98 18.76
CA ILE A 631 -8.58 -15.73 18.72
C ILE A 631 -9.67 -15.92 17.67
N ASP A 632 -10.74 -16.62 18.07
CA ASP A 632 -11.83 -17.00 17.17
C ASP A 632 -12.76 -15.83 16.86
N ASN A 633 -12.82 -14.88 17.78
CA ASN A 633 -13.59 -13.68 17.65
C ASN A 633 -12.79 -12.49 18.22
N PRO A 634 -11.97 -11.84 17.37
CA PRO A 634 -11.15 -10.71 17.79
C PRO A 634 -11.94 -9.59 18.48
N THR A 635 -13.23 -9.43 18.13
CA THR A 635 -14.10 -8.40 18.73
C THR A 635 -14.49 -8.67 20.19
N SER A 636 -14.42 -9.92 20.66
CA SER A 636 -14.62 -10.27 22.08
C SER A 636 -13.33 -10.55 22.82
N ASP A 637 -12.33 -11.08 22.12
CA ASP A 637 -11.14 -11.65 22.75
C ASP A 637 -10.02 -10.62 22.90
N ILE A 638 -10.02 -9.58 22.06
CA ILE A 638 -9.04 -8.51 22.09
C ILE A 638 -9.72 -7.22 22.55
N THR A 639 -9.12 -6.56 23.55
CA THR A 639 -9.49 -5.20 23.94
C THR A 639 -8.23 -4.35 23.90
N LEU A 640 -8.13 -3.43 22.93
CA LEU A 640 -7.05 -2.44 22.86
C LEU A 640 -7.63 -1.04 23.06
N ASN A 641 -7.17 -0.35 24.11
CA ASN A 641 -7.64 1.00 24.43
C ASN A 641 -6.59 2.04 24.06
N ASN A 642 -6.94 3.02 23.22
CA ASN A 642 -6.08 4.16 22.85
C ASN A 642 -4.70 3.75 22.32
N ILE A 643 -4.65 2.67 21.54
CA ILE A 643 -3.48 2.24 20.76
C ILE A 643 -3.81 2.54 19.30
N THR A 644 -2.96 3.30 18.62
CA THR A 644 -3.14 3.71 17.21
C THR A 644 -1.82 3.67 16.47
N ASN A 645 -1.82 3.69 15.13
CA ASN A 645 -0.62 4.02 14.36
C ASN A 645 -0.29 5.54 14.46
N VAL A 646 0.73 5.99 13.73
CA VAL A 646 1.12 7.40 13.63
C VAL A 646 0.01 8.29 13.04
N ALA A 647 -0.81 7.74 12.15
CA ALA A 647 -1.96 8.39 11.52
C ALA A 647 -3.24 8.39 12.39
N GLY A 648 -3.25 7.72 13.55
CA GLY A 648 -4.39 7.68 14.47
C GLY A 648 -5.40 6.56 14.20
N ASN A 649 -5.11 5.64 13.27
CA ASN A 649 -5.95 4.47 13.00
C ASN A 649 -5.83 3.45 14.13
N ALA A 650 -6.95 2.89 14.59
CA ALA A 650 -6.95 1.81 15.57
C ALA A 650 -6.62 0.46 14.88
N PRO A 651 -5.89 -0.45 15.55
CA PRO A 651 -5.62 -1.78 15.02
C PRO A 651 -6.87 -2.52 14.56
N VAL A 652 -6.80 -3.13 13.38
CA VAL A 652 -7.88 -3.97 12.84
C VAL A 652 -7.43 -5.42 12.83
N PHE A 653 -8.28 -6.28 13.38
CA PHE A 653 -8.01 -7.71 13.49
C PHE A 653 -8.98 -8.49 12.61
N THR A 654 -8.44 -9.32 11.74
CA THR A 654 -9.18 -10.45 11.16
C THR A 654 -9.08 -11.64 12.12
N ALA A 655 -9.97 -12.63 11.96
CA ALA A 655 -9.80 -13.88 12.69
C ALA A 655 -8.45 -14.49 12.29
N ASP A 656 -7.59 -14.71 13.27
CA ASP A 656 -6.22 -15.16 13.06
C ASP A 656 -5.84 -16.19 14.12
N ARG A 657 -5.00 -17.15 13.74
CA ARG A 657 -4.51 -18.20 14.63
C ARG A 657 -3.22 -17.72 15.27
N VAL A 658 -3.13 -17.81 16.60
CA VAL A 658 -1.86 -17.59 17.29
C VAL A 658 -0.91 -18.72 16.90
N VAL A 659 0.19 -18.39 16.22
CA VAL A 659 1.21 -19.37 15.84
C VAL A 659 2.06 -19.70 17.06
N LEU A 660 1.85 -20.88 17.60
CA LEU A 660 2.55 -21.39 18.78
C LEU A 660 3.88 -22.02 18.35
N ALA A 661 4.73 -21.27 17.66
CA ALA A 661 5.97 -21.82 17.11
C ALA A 661 7.08 -21.83 18.18
N LYS A 662 7.28 -22.98 18.80
CA LYS A 662 8.64 -23.52 18.82
C LYS A 662 8.78 -24.30 17.51
N VAL A 663 9.65 -23.84 16.62
CA VAL A 663 10.01 -24.57 15.40
C VAL A 663 10.81 -25.80 15.83
N GLU A 664 10.28 -27.00 15.56
CA GLU A 664 10.95 -28.26 15.81
C GLU A 664 11.03 -29.08 14.53
N TYR A 665 12.23 -29.50 14.17
CA TYR A 665 12.49 -30.36 13.01
C TYR A 665 12.55 -31.82 13.43
N ILE A 666 11.63 -32.64 12.92
CA ILE A 666 11.51 -34.05 13.29
C ILE A 666 11.83 -34.93 12.09
N GLU A 667 12.77 -35.86 12.26
CA GLU A 667 13.17 -36.76 11.17
C GLU A 667 12.00 -37.67 10.75
N LYS A 668 11.62 -37.64 9.45
CA LYS A 668 10.75 -38.67 8.89
C LYS A 668 11.59 -39.89 8.53
N THR A 669 11.20 -41.04 9.07
CA THR A 669 11.82 -42.33 8.74
C THR A 669 10.79 -43.28 8.13
N GLY A 670 11.22 -44.07 7.14
CA GLY A 670 10.45 -45.16 6.56
C GLY A 670 9.72 -44.81 5.26
N SER A 671 9.61 -45.83 4.38
CA SER A 671 9.22 -45.73 2.97
C SER A 671 7.78 -45.30 2.65
N GLY A 672 7.01 -44.87 3.66
CA GLY A 672 5.65 -44.33 3.48
C GLY A 672 5.51 -42.87 3.91
N ASN A 673 6.54 -42.29 4.56
CA ASN A 673 6.49 -40.97 5.18
C ASN A 673 7.69 -40.07 4.81
N ASN A 674 8.74 -40.61 4.18
CA ASN A 674 9.89 -39.85 3.69
C ASN A 674 9.95 -39.98 2.16
N PRO A 675 9.73 -38.90 1.38
CA PRO A 675 9.71 -38.94 -0.08
C PRO A 675 11.11 -39.12 -0.70
N PHE A 676 12.18 -38.91 0.07
CA PHE A 676 13.57 -39.05 -0.35
C PHE A 676 14.20 -40.41 0.01
N GLU A 677 13.42 -41.29 0.64
CA GLU A 677 13.91 -42.61 1.07
C GLU A 677 14.41 -43.43 -0.14
N GLY A 678 15.65 -43.93 -0.04
CA GLY A 678 16.28 -44.73 -1.08
C GLY A 678 17.00 -43.94 -2.18
N ILE A 679 17.02 -42.61 -2.09
CA ILE A 679 17.93 -41.77 -2.88
C ILE A 679 19.34 -41.92 -2.31
N ASP A 680 20.24 -42.39 -3.16
CA ASP A 680 21.67 -42.52 -2.89
C ASP A 680 22.44 -42.13 -4.16
N VAL A 681 23.17 -41.02 -4.07
CA VAL A 681 24.01 -40.50 -5.17
C VAL A 681 25.48 -40.89 -5.03
N GLY A 682 25.82 -41.73 -4.06
CA GLY A 682 27.15 -42.28 -3.85
C GLY A 682 27.95 -41.57 -2.76
N TYR A 683 28.56 -40.42 -3.05
CA TYR A 683 29.35 -39.67 -2.06
C TYR A 683 29.15 -38.17 -2.23
N TYR A 684 28.98 -37.48 -1.09
CA TYR A 684 28.69 -36.05 -0.98
C TYR A 684 27.41 -35.63 -1.71
N SER A 685 26.25 -36.00 -1.16
CA SER A 685 24.97 -35.48 -1.66
C SER A 685 24.80 -34.02 -1.29
N THR A 686 24.55 -33.16 -2.28
CA THR A 686 24.26 -31.74 -2.09
C THR A 686 22.88 -31.44 -2.69
N PRO A 687 21.80 -31.52 -1.90
CA PRO A 687 20.44 -31.32 -2.40
C PRO A 687 20.13 -29.85 -2.64
N THR A 688 19.36 -29.58 -3.70
CA THR A 688 18.73 -28.30 -4.02
C THR A 688 17.32 -28.59 -4.53
N LEU A 689 16.34 -27.84 -4.05
CA LEU A 689 14.94 -27.96 -4.47
C LEU A 689 14.54 -26.72 -5.29
N ALA A 690 13.95 -26.94 -6.46
CA ALA A 690 13.46 -25.88 -7.34
C ALA A 690 12.44 -26.45 -8.34
N ASP A 691 11.54 -25.62 -8.87
CA ASP A 691 10.65 -26.00 -9.97
C ASP A 691 11.43 -25.93 -11.30
N ILE A 692 11.95 -27.08 -11.77
CA ILE A 692 12.85 -27.15 -12.95
C ILE A 692 12.05 -27.29 -14.25
N ASP A 693 10.83 -27.82 -14.20
CA ASP A 693 9.99 -28.06 -15.38
C ASP A 693 8.76 -27.15 -15.47
N GLY A 694 8.63 -26.19 -14.55
CA GLY A 694 7.64 -25.12 -14.56
C GLY A 694 6.23 -25.59 -14.27
N ASP A 695 6.07 -26.72 -13.57
CA ASP A 695 4.76 -27.30 -13.25
C ASP A 695 4.18 -26.85 -11.90
N GLY A 696 4.95 -26.07 -11.14
CA GLY A 696 4.57 -25.47 -9.86
C GLY A 696 4.84 -26.34 -8.65
N ASP A 697 5.48 -27.51 -8.81
CA ASP A 697 5.99 -28.31 -7.70
C ASP A 697 7.53 -28.38 -7.66
N LEU A 698 8.09 -28.68 -6.48
CA LEU A 698 9.53 -28.63 -6.28
C LEU A 698 10.21 -29.95 -6.69
N ASP A 699 11.06 -29.87 -7.70
CA ASP A 699 11.96 -30.94 -8.13
C ASP A 699 13.23 -30.96 -7.29
N LEU A 700 13.88 -32.13 -7.24
CA LEU A 700 15.14 -32.32 -6.52
C LEU A 700 16.33 -32.46 -7.47
N VAL A 701 17.32 -31.58 -7.30
CA VAL A 701 18.64 -31.67 -7.92
C VAL A 701 19.66 -32.04 -6.85
N VAL A 702 20.51 -33.03 -7.12
CA VAL A 702 21.52 -33.49 -6.16
C VAL A 702 22.89 -33.54 -6.83
N GLY A 703 23.84 -32.78 -6.31
CA GLY A 703 25.24 -32.88 -6.68
C GLY A 703 25.97 -34.04 -6.01
N GLU A 704 27.11 -34.45 -6.59
CA GLU A 704 27.92 -35.57 -6.10
C GLU A 704 29.43 -35.38 -6.37
N ILE A 705 30.25 -36.21 -5.73
CA ILE A 705 31.72 -36.17 -5.87
C ILE A 705 32.22 -36.33 -7.31
N ASN A 706 31.46 -37.01 -8.18
CA ASN A 706 31.87 -37.33 -9.55
C ASN A 706 31.70 -36.16 -10.54
N GLY A 707 31.10 -35.05 -10.10
CA GLY A 707 30.90 -33.86 -10.93
C GLY A 707 29.75 -33.98 -11.93
N THR A 708 28.73 -34.75 -11.60
CA THR A 708 27.45 -34.78 -12.32
C THR A 708 26.31 -34.38 -11.39
N LEU A 709 25.21 -33.87 -11.92
CA LEU A 709 23.97 -33.66 -11.14
C LEU A 709 22.96 -34.77 -11.42
N LYS A 710 22.37 -35.30 -10.35
CA LYS A 710 21.19 -36.16 -10.42
C LYS A 710 19.95 -35.28 -10.36
N TYR A 711 19.00 -35.55 -11.24
CA TYR A 711 17.72 -34.84 -11.31
C TYR A 711 16.59 -35.82 -11.03
N TYR A 712 15.75 -35.48 -10.06
CA TYR A 712 14.56 -36.23 -9.69
C TYR A 712 13.36 -35.31 -9.85
N GLN A 713 12.53 -35.61 -10.84
CA GLN A 713 11.30 -34.87 -11.08
C GLN A 713 10.26 -35.30 -10.03
N ASN A 714 9.58 -34.36 -9.40
CA ASN A 714 8.40 -34.67 -8.61
C ASN A 714 7.22 -34.94 -9.57
N THR A 715 6.51 -36.04 -9.34
CA THR A 715 5.51 -36.57 -10.29
C THR A 715 4.11 -36.69 -9.68
N SER A 716 3.92 -36.12 -8.48
CA SER A 716 2.73 -36.29 -7.67
C SER A 716 2.04 -34.95 -7.42
N SER A 717 2.18 -34.37 -6.23
CA SER A 717 1.55 -33.10 -5.84
C SER A 717 2.38 -32.45 -4.74
N THR A 718 2.28 -31.13 -4.64
CA THR A 718 2.93 -30.32 -3.58
C THR A 718 2.68 -30.83 -2.15
N SER A 719 1.50 -31.37 -1.84
CA SER A 719 1.19 -31.86 -0.47
C SER A 719 1.59 -33.32 -0.19
N ASN A 720 2.12 -34.01 -1.19
CA ASN A 720 2.58 -35.40 -1.07
C ASN A 720 3.52 -35.71 -2.24
N PRO A 721 4.77 -35.20 -2.18
CA PRO A 721 5.70 -35.28 -3.29
C PRO A 721 6.17 -36.72 -3.53
N ALA A 722 6.47 -37.04 -4.79
CA ALA A 722 7.02 -38.33 -5.19
C ALA A 722 8.07 -38.15 -6.29
N TYR A 723 9.33 -38.40 -5.93
CA TYR A 723 10.49 -38.12 -6.77
C TYR A 723 10.86 -39.30 -7.68
N GLU A 724 10.84 -39.07 -9.00
CA GLU A 724 11.29 -40.02 -10.03
C GLU A 724 12.60 -39.55 -10.67
N VAL A 725 13.64 -40.40 -10.59
CA VAL A 725 14.95 -40.11 -11.22
C VAL A 725 14.83 -40.02 -12.75
N LYS A 726 15.35 -38.93 -13.32
CA LYS A 726 15.47 -38.78 -14.78
C LYS A 726 16.91 -39.06 -15.22
N THR A 727 17.03 -39.70 -16.38
CA THR A 727 18.32 -40.14 -16.93
C THR A 727 18.40 -39.87 -18.43
N GLY A 728 19.62 -39.81 -18.97
CA GLY A 728 19.83 -39.52 -20.38
C GLY A 728 19.27 -38.14 -20.76
N GLY A 729 18.69 -38.02 -21.95
CA GLY A 729 18.15 -36.75 -22.45
C GLY A 729 16.94 -36.18 -21.70
N SER A 730 16.41 -36.89 -20.69
CA SER A 730 15.36 -36.36 -19.80
C SER A 730 15.94 -35.71 -18.54
N ASN A 731 17.25 -35.79 -18.31
CA ASN A 731 17.92 -35.00 -17.29
C ASN A 731 18.55 -33.77 -17.99
N PRO A 732 18.14 -32.54 -17.66
CA PRO A 732 18.62 -31.33 -18.33
C PRO A 732 20.12 -31.08 -18.12
N PHE A 733 20.71 -31.69 -17.08
CA PHE A 733 22.14 -31.62 -16.76
C PHE A 733 22.95 -32.76 -17.39
N TYR A 734 22.33 -33.64 -18.19
CA TYR A 734 22.98 -34.84 -18.69
C TYR A 734 24.14 -34.53 -19.63
N GLY A 735 25.32 -35.06 -19.29
CA GLY A 735 26.54 -34.92 -20.10
C GLY A 735 27.32 -33.63 -19.83
N ILE A 736 26.90 -32.83 -18.86
CA ILE A 736 27.64 -31.67 -18.36
C ILE A 736 28.56 -32.11 -17.22
N ASP A 737 29.84 -31.71 -17.29
CA ASP A 737 30.82 -31.92 -16.22
C ASP A 737 30.86 -30.68 -15.31
N MET A 738 30.28 -30.82 -14.13
CA MET A 738 30.18 -29.78 -13.12
C MET A 738 31.47 -29.60 -12.33
N GLY A 739 32.44 -30.53 -12.42
CA GLY A 739 33.58 -30.56 -11.49
C GLY A 739 33.21 -31.29 -10.21
N GLY A 740 34.18 -32.02 -9.63
CA GLY A 740 33.85 -32.94 -8.55
C GLY A 740 33.52 -32.23 -7.23
N SER A 741 32.72 -32.91 -6.41
CA SER A 741 32.05 -32.34 -5.23
C SER A 741 31.19 -31.12 -5.62
N SER A 742 30.38 -31.30 -6.66
CA SER A 742 29.52 -30.24 -7.20
C SER A 742 28.46 -29.83 -6.18
N THR A 743 28.38 -28.55 -5.83
CA THR A 743 27.34 -27.96 -4.97
C THR A 743 26.47 -27.02 -5.82
N PRO A 744 25.32 -27.47 -6.33
CA PRO A 744 24.47 -26.68 -7.21
C PRO A 744 23.65 -25.64 -6.44
N THR A 745 23.43 -24.49 -7.06
CA THR A 745 22.53 -23.42 -6.64
C THR A 745 21.81 -22.91 -7.87
N LEU A 746 20.49 -22.76 -7.79
CA LEU A 746 19.64 -22.32 -8.88
C LEU A 746 19.00 -20.98 -8.52
N ALA A 747 19.13 -20.00 -9.40
CA ALA A 747 18.58 -18.66 -9.26
C ALA A 747 18.53 -17.99 -10.64
N ASP A 748 17.68 -16.98 -10.80
CA ASP A 748 17.66 -16.12 -12.00
C ASP A 748 18.80 -15.10 -11.90
N ILE A 749 19.93 -15.35 -12.59
CA ILE A 749 21.16 -14.55 -12.45
C ILE A 749 21.22 -13.40 -13.46
N ASP A 750 20.54 -13.53 -14.59
CA ASP A 750 20.52 -12.51 -15.64
C ASP A 750 19.17 -11.78 -15.79
N GLY A 751 18.23 -12.06 -14.90
CA GLY A 751 16.95 -11.35 -14.76
C GLY A 751 15.98 -11.65 -15.89
N ASP A 752 16.11 -12.79 -16.58
CA ASP A 752 15.25 -13.17 -17.69
C ASP A 752 14.01 -13.98 -17.28
N GLY A 753 13.91 -14.31 -15.98
CA GLY A 753 12.78 -14.99 -15.36
C GLY A 753 12.88 -16.51 -15.38
N ASP A 754 14.00 -17.09 -15.83
CA ASP A 754 14.27 -18.52 -15.73
C ASP A 754 15.47 -18.85 -14.82
N LEU A 755 15.54 -20.10 -14.34
CA LEU A 755 16.55 -20.48 -13.34
C LEU A 755 17.86 -20.90 -14.00
N ASP A 756 18.89 -20.09 -13.79
CA ASP A 756 20.27 -20.41 -14.11
C ASP A 756 20.93 -21.30 -13.04
N LEU A 757 22.02 -21.96 -13.42
CA LEU A 757 22.76 -22.87 -12.54
C LEU A 757 24.15 -22.32 -12.21
N VAL A 758 24.41 -22.11 -10.92
CA VAL A 758 25.74 -21.88 -10.35
C VAL A 758 26.19 -23.12 -9.61
N VAL A 759 27.42 -23.58 -9.86
CA VAL A 759 27.96 -24.78 -9.21
C VAL A 759 29.30 -24.48 -8.58
N GLY A 760 29.39 -24.67 -7.27
CA GLY A 760 30.65 -24.75 -6.56
C GLY A 760 31.33 -26.10 -6.73
N GLU A 761 32.66 -26.14 -6.66
CA GLU A 761 33.45 -27.35 -6.85
C GLU A 761 34.65 -27.48 -5.89
N MET A 762 35.32 -28.63 -5.91
CA MET A 762 36.36 -29.00 -4.94
C MET A 762 37.57 -28.06 -4.86
N TYR A 763 37.93 -27.35 -5.93
CA TYR A 763 39.04 -26.40 -6.02
C TYR A 763 38.63 -24.96 -5.74
N GLY A 764 37.42 -24.74 -5.21
CA GLY A 764 36.97 -23.43 -4.71
C GLY A 764 36.49 -22.45 -5.78
N THR A 765 36.45 -22.86 -7.06
CA THR A 765 35.94 -22.03 -8.15
C THR A 765 34.43 -22.21 -8.35
N LEU A 766 33.79 -21.24 -9.00
CA LEU A 766 32.38 -21.30 -9.35
C LEU A 766 32.20 -21.45 -10.87
N LYS A 767 31.39 -22.41 -11.28
CA LYS A 767 30.95 -22.57 -12.67
C LYS A 767 29.56 -22.01 -12.86
N TYR A 768 29.36 -21.31 -13.97
CA TYR A 768 28.08 -20.73 -14.35
C TYR A 768 27.56 -21.36 -15.63
N TYR A 769 26.29 -21.75 -15.59
CA TYR A 769 25.55 -22.25 -16.73
C TYR A 769 24.26 -21.46 -16.86
N GLN A 770 24.22 -20.60 -17.89
CA GLN A 770 23.02 -19.85 -18.22
C GLN A 770 21.99 -20.82 -18.79
N ASN A 771 20.74 -20.74 -18.34
CA ASN A 771 19.64 -21.41 -18.99
C ASN A 771 19.25 -20.59 -20.23
N THR A 772 19.40 -21.21 -21.40
CA THR A 772 19.09 -20.60 -22.71
C THR A 772 17.78 -21.14 -23.30
N GLY A 773 17.05 -21.92 -22.50
CA GLY A 773 15.84 -22.62 -22.86
C GLY A 773 14.60 -21.82 -22.52
N THR A 774 13.69 -22.45 -21.78
CA THR A 774 12.49 -21.82 -21.20
C THR A 774 12.28 -22.42 -19.82
N THR A 775 11.53 -21.76 -18.94
CA THR A 775 11.16 -22.28 -17.61
C THR A 775 10.61 -23.71 -17.61
N SER A 776 9.87 -24.12 -18.65
CA SER A 776 9.30 -25.49 -18.74
C SER A 776 10.14 -26.50 -19.53
N ASN A 777 11.27 -26.06 -20.09
CA ASN A 777 12.18 -26.91 -20.84
C ASN A 777 13.58 -26.27 -20.82
N PRO A 778 14.28 -26.35 -19.67
CA PRO A 778 15.55 -25.66 -19.48
C PRO A 778 16.66 -26.27 -20.34
N ALA A 779 17.61 -25.41 -20.73
CA ALA A 779 18.77 -25.78 -21.54
C ALA A 779 20.02 -25.03 -21.08
N TYR A 780 20.85 -25.69 -20.26
CA TYR A 780 22.01 -25.09 -19.62
C TYR A 780 23.24 -25.01 -20.55
N GLU A 781 23.71 -23.80 -20.82
CA GLU A 781 24.93 -23.51 -21.56
C GLU A 781 26.01 -22.93 -20.64
N VAL A 782 27.19 -23.58 -20.62
CA VAL A 782 28.33 -23.10 -19.82
C VAL A 782 28.83 -21.74 -20.31
N LYS A 783 29.03 -20.79 -19.39
CA LYS A 783 29.68 -19.51 -19.67
C LYS A 783 31.08 -19.47 -19.07
N THR A 784 31.98 -18.78 -19.75
CA THR A 784 33.41 -18.71 -19.37
C THR A 784 33.97 -17.31 -19.68
N GLY A 785 35.05 -16.93 -19.01
CA GLY A 785 35.66 -15.60 -19.18
C GLY A 785 34.68 -14.50 -18.76
N ASP A 786 34.65 -13.40 -19.51
CA ASP A 786 33.84 -12.22 -19.18
C ASP A 786 32.32 -12.46 -19.19
N SER A 787 31.86 -13.58 -19.78
CA SER A 787 30.44 -13.97 -19.75
C SER A 787 30.05 -14.79 -18.52
N ASN A 788 31.00 -15.12 -17.65
CA ASN A 788 30.73 -15.73 -16.36
C ASN A 788 30.89 -14.64 -15.27
N PRO A 789 29.81 -14.19 -14.62
CA PRO A 789 29.88 -13.11 -13.62
C PRO A 789 30.72 -13.50 -12.39
N PHE A 790 30.91 -14.81 -12.16
CA PHE A 790 31.74 -15.34 -11.08
C PHE A 790 33.20 -15.60 -11.51
N ASN A 791 33.57 -15.21 -12.73
CA ASN A 791 34.91 -15.50 -13.27
C ASN A 791 36.01 -14.84 -12.44
N GLY A 792 36.89 -15.67 -11.88
CA GLY A 792 38.00 -15.22 -11.04
C GLY A 792 37.73 -15.30 -9.53
N ILE A 793 36.52 -15.66 -9.13
CA ILE A 793 36.22 -16.02 -7.73
C ILE A 793 36.82 -17.41 -7.44
N ASP A 794 37.70 -17.45 -6.45
CA ASP A 794 38.33 -18.65 -5.92
C ASP A 794 38.36 -18.51 -4.39
N VAL A 795 37.55 -19.32 -3.72
CA VAL A 795 37.44 -19.35 -2.26
C VAL A 795 38.26 -20.46 -1.63
N GLY A 796 39.21 -21.07 -2.35
CA GLY A 796 40.10 -22.09 -1.79
C GLY A 796 39.68 -23.51 -2.12
N ASN A 797 38.98 -24.21 -1.23
CA ASN A 797 38.51 -25.58 -1.50
C ASN A 797 37.07 -25.77 -1.06
N LEU A 798 36.33 -26.63 -1.78
CA LEU A 798 34.93 -26.97 -1.50
C LEU A 798 34.05 -25.72 -1.39
N SER A 799 33.97 -24.94 -2.47
CA SER A 799 33.07 -23.78 -2.51
C SER A 799 31.62 -24.24 -2.44
N ALA A 800 30.83 -23.67 -1.54
CA ALA A 800 29.38 -23.91 -1.44
C ALA A 800 28.63 -22.57 -1.59
N PRO A 801 28.16 -22.22 -2.80
CA PRO A 801 27.56 -20.90 -3.06
C PRO A 801 26.09 -20.83 -2.62
N THR A 802 25.67 -19.67 -2.14
CA THR A 802 24.30 -19.28 -1.86
C THR A 802 24.10 -17.87 -2.38
N LEU A 803 22.93 -17.60 -2.97
CA LEU A 803 22.55 -16.29 -3.48
C LEU A 803 21.32 -15.80 -2.75
N ALA A 804 21.33 -14.55 -2.31
CA ALA A 804 20.22 -13.86 -1.65
C ALA A 804 20.46 -12.35 -1.67
N ASP A 805 19.41 -11.55 -1.55
CA ASP A 805 19.54 -10.11 -1.31
C ASP A 805 19.90 -9.88 0.17
N ILE A 806 21.13 -9.41 0.44
CA ILE A 806 21.68 -9.31 1.81
C ILE A 806 21.72 -7.87 2.31
N ASP A 807 21.76 -6.88 1.42
CA ASP A 807 21.77 -5.46 1.77
C ASP A 807 20.48 -4.72 1.37
N GLY A 808 19.48 -5.44 0.88
CA GLY A 808 18.11 -4.97 0.67
C GLY A 808 17.98 -4.06 -0.54
N ASP A 809 18.80 -4.27 -1.58
CA ASP A 809 18.81 -3.47 -2.81
C ASP A 809 18.09 -4.14 -4.01
N ASP A 810 17.37 -5.24 -3.74
CA ASP A 810 16.62 -6.07 -4.68
C ASP A 810 17.49 -6.79 -5.74
N ASP A 811 18.80 -6.92 -5.50
CA ASP A 811 19.68 -7.74 -6.32
C ASP A 811 20.35 -8.91 -5.53
N LEU A 812 20.80 -9.95 -6.25
CA LEU A 812 21.31 -11.17 -5.62
C LEU A 812 22.80 -11.09 -5.31
N ASP A 813 23.11 -10.96 -4.03
CA ASP A 813 24.45 -11.10 -3.47
C ASP A 813 24.90 -12.55 -3.35
N LEU A 814 26.23 -12.76 -3.35
CA LEU A 814 26.83 -14.09 -3.26
C LEU A 814 27.52 -14.31 -1.91
N VAL A 815 27.12 -15.38 -1.22
CA VAL A 815 27.84 -15.94 -0.07
C VAL A 815 28.39 -17.30 -0.43
N VAL A 816 29.66 -17.54 -0.14
CA VAL A 816 30.32 -18.82 -0.45
C VAL A 816 30.93 -19.41 0.80
N GLY A 817 30.51 -20.62 1.13
CA GLY A 817 31.15 -21.47 2.12
C GLY A 817 32.47 -22.06 1.63
N GLU A 818 33.38 -22.34 2.57
CA GLU A 818 34.74 -22.82 2.32
C GLU A 818 35.06 -24.03 3.20
N SER A 819 35.98 -24.89 2.74
CA SER A 819 36.50 -26.04 3.49
C SER A 819 37.04 -25.71 4.89
N ASP A 820 37.48 -24.47 5.13
CA ASP A 820 38.02 -24.02 6.41
C ASP A 820 36.95 -23.62 7.43
N GLY A 821 35.68 -23.57 7.03
CA GLY A 821 34.53 -23.23 7.89
C GLY A 821 34.16 -21.75 7.89
N THR A 822 34.88 -20.90 7.17
CA THR A 822 34.55 -19.47 7.04
C THR A 822 33.53 -19.21 5.93
N LEU A 823 32.97 -18.00 5.90
CA LEU A 823 32.07 -17.54 4.84
C LEU A 823 32.69 -16.34 4.12
N LYS A 824 32.68 -16.38 2.78
CA LYS A 824 33.10 -15.26 1.93
C LYS A 824 31.86 -14.56 1.38
N TYR A 825 31.87 -13.24 1.39
CA TYR A 825 30.76 -12.41 0.91
C TYR A 825 31.22 -11.54 -0.26
N TYR A 826 30.41 -11.54 -1.31
CA TYR A 826 30.59 -10.71 -2.48
C TYR A 826 29.28 -9.98 -2.73
N GLN A 827 29.30 -8.66 -2.53
CA GLN A 827 28.16 -7.81 -2.85
C GLN A 827 28.07 -7.69 -4.37
N ASN A 828 26.88 -7.84 -4.93
CA ASN A 828 26.63 -7.46 -6.30
C ASN A 828 26.50 -5.93 -6.37
N THR A 829 27.36 -5.31 -7.16
CA THR A 829 27.44 -3.85 -7.36
C THR A 829 26.95 -3.45 -8.75
N GLY A 830 26.41 -4.42 -9.48
CA GLY A 830 25.95 -4.29 -10.85
C GLY A 830 24.46 -3.98 -10.91
N THR A 831 23.74 -4.76 -11.71
CA THR A 831 22.27 -4.72 -11.78
C THR A 831 21.77 -6.15 -11.82
N THR A 832 20.51 -6.39 -11.49
CA THR A 832 19.86 -7.72 -11.60
C THR A 832 20.07 -8.41 -12.95
N SER A 833 20.15 -7.67 -14.06
CA SER A 833 20.35 -8.24 -15.41
C SER A 833 21.81 -8.30 -15.88
N ASN A 834 22.74 -7.76 -15.11
CA ASN A 834 24.16 -7.76 -15.40
C ASN A 834 24.95 -7.65 -14.08
N PRO A 835 25.00 -8.75 -13.30
CA PRO A 835 25.58 -8.73 -11.97
C PRO A 835 27.10 -8.54 -12.00
N ALA A 836 27.63 -7.87 -10.98
CA ALA A 836 29.05 -7.60 -10.81
C ALA A 836 29.46 -7.78 -9.34
N TYR A 837 30.08 -8.92 -9.02
CA TYR A 837 30.40 -9.31 -7.65
C TYR A 837 31.72 -8.71 -7.15
N GLU A 838 31.63 -7.88 -6.11
CA GLU A 838 32.76 -7.28 -5.39
C GLU A 838 32.93 -7.91 -3.99
N ALA A 839 34.12 -8.43 -3.71
CA ALA A 839 34.43 -9.04 -2.41
C ALA A 839 34.42 -8.00 -1.28
N LYS A 840 33.64 -8.24 -0.23
CA LYS A 840 33.66 -7.44 1.01
C LYS A 840 34.43 -8.14 2.11
N THR A 841 35.15 -7.38 2.92
CA THR A 841 36.06 -7.91 3.94
C THR A 841 36.07 -7.04 5.20
N GLY A 842 36.47 -7.61 6.34
CA GLY A 842 36.51 -6.85 7.59
C GLY A 842 35.11 -6.49 8.05
N ASP A 843 34.91 -5.24 8.46
CA ASP A 843 33.63 -4.77 9.00
C ASP A 843 32.53 -4.66 7.93
N ASP A 844 32.90 -4.60 6.64
CA ASP A 844 31.96 -4.57 5.50
C ASP A 844 31.43 -5.97 5.14
N ASN A 845 31.95 -7.04 5.76
CA ASN A 845 31.42 -8.39 5.61
C ASN A 845 30.56 -8.75 6.83
N PRO A 846 29.23 -8.89 6.70
CA PRO A 846 28.35 -9.15 7.84
C PRO A 846 28.58 -10.53 8.47
N PHE A 847 29.24 -11.45 7.76
CA PHE A 847 29.62 -12.77 8.25
C PHE A 847 31.05 -12.81 8.84
N ASN A 848 31.72 -11.66 8.93
CA ASN A 848 33.09 -11.60 9.42
C ASN A 848 33.18 -12.13 10.87
N GLY A 849 34.06 -13.11 11.07
CA GLY A 849 34.24 -13.78 12.37
C GLY A 849 33.37 -15.01 12.59
N ILE A 850 32.46 -15.36 11.67
CA ILE A 850 31.76 -16.64 11.67
C ILE A 850 32.69 -17.74 11.15
N ASP A 851 32.92 -18.74 12.00
CA ASP A 851 33.72 -19.93 11.70
C ASP A 851 33.04 -21.15 12.33
N VAL A 852 32.55 -22.06 11.49
CA VAL A 852 31.90 -23.30 11.94
C VAL A 852 32.88 -24.47 12.13
N GLY A 853 34.17 -24.24 11.89
CA GLY A 853 35.28 -25.15 12.10
C GLY A 853 35.74 -25.91 10.85
N GLY A 854 34.83 -26.26 9.95
CA GLY A 854 35.21 -26.88 8.67
C GLY A 854 34.04 -27.15 7.73
N SER A 855 34.28 -26.92 6.44
CA SER A 855 33.33 -27.13 5.32
C SER A 855 31.97 -26.46 5.56
N SER A 856 31.96 -25.13 5.59
CA SER A 856 30.73 -24.36 5.72
C SER A 856 29.84 -24.52 4.50
N SER A 857 28.55 -24.73 4.72
CA SER A 857 27.51 -24.75 3.69
C SER A 857 26.37 -23.83 4.12
N PRO A 858 26.38 -22.54 3.71
CA PRO A 858 25.40 -21.57 4.14
C PRO A 858 24.03 -21.75 3.46
N ILE A 859 22.98 -21.28 4.12
CA ILE A 859 21.65 -20.97 3.59
C ILE A 859 21.19 -19.68 4.29
N LEU A 860 20.56 -18.80 3.53
CA LEU A 860 19.92 -17.59 4.04
C LEU A 860 18.40 -17.72 3.88
N VAL A 861 17.67 -17.63 4.98
CA VAL A 861 16.21 -17.74 5.00
C VAL A 861 15.65 -17.20 6.32
N ASP A 862 14.46 -16.60 6.28
CA ASP A 862 13.75 -16.12 7.48
C ASP A 862 13.20 -17.32 8.29
N ILE A 863 13.90 -17.72 9.37
CA ILE A 863 13.52 -18.87 10.19
C ILE A 863 12.53 -18.50 11.29
N ASP A 864 12.63 -17.28 11.83
CA ASP A 864 11.79 -16.85 12.95
C ASP A 864 10.57 -16.00 12.55
N GLY A 865 10.44 -15.70 11.26
CA GLY A 865 9.30 -15.06 10.64
C GLY A 865 9.25 -13.54 10.85
N ASP A 866 10.39 -12.90 11.13
CA ASP A 866 10.46 -11.46 11.39
C ASP A 866 10.73 -10.60 10.14
N GLY A 867 10.96 -11.25 8.99
CA GLY A 867 11.11 -10.63 7.68
C GLY A 867 12.56 -10.31 7.29
N ASP A 868 13.55 -10.64 8.12
CA ASP A 868 14.96 -10.58 7.74
C ASP A 868 15.57 -11.98 7.53
N LEU A 869 16.67 -12.06 6.78
CA LEU A 869 17.28 -13.36 6.43
C LEU A 869 18.23 -13.83 7.54
N ASP A 870 17.86 -14.92 8.19
CA ASP A 870 18.73 -15.65 9.11
C ASP A 870 19.73 -16.55 8.38
N LEU A 871 20.81 -16.90 9.06
CA LEU A 871 21.86 -17.76 8.53
C LEU A 871 21.85 -19.15 9.18
N VAL A 872 21.66 -20.19 8.36
CA VAL A 872 21.87 -21.59 8.72
C VAL A 872 23.13 -22.12 8.03
N VAL A 873 24.03 -22.75 8.77
CA VAL A 873 25.30 -23.23 8.23
C VAL A 873 25.50 -24.71 8.55
N GLY A 874 25.60 -25.52 7.51
CA GLY A 874 26.10 -26.89 7.57
C GLY A 874 27.61 -26.96 7.73
N GLU A 875 28.10 -28.07 8.30
CA GLU A 875 29.51 -28.25 8.64
C GLU A 875 29.98 -29.71 8.55
N TYR A 876 31.29 -29.91 8.59
CA TYR A 876 31.95 -31.19 8.35
C TYR A 876 31.54 -32.33 9.30
N TYR A 877 31.22 -32.05 10.55
CA TYR A 877 30.78 -33.00 11.58
C TYR A 877 29.26 -33.24 11.60
N GLY A 878 28.53 -32.80 10.56
CA GLY A 878 27.13 -33.18 10.35
C GLY A 878 26.10 -32.43 11.21
N THR A 879 26.51 -31.46 12.03
CA THR A 879 25.60 -30.59 12.80
C THR A 879 25.17 -29.36 11.99
N LEU A 880 24.19 -28.61 12.49
CA LEU A 880 23.77 -27.34 11.89
C LEU A 880 23.99 -26.19 12.88
N LYS A 881 24.60 -25.10 12.42
CA LYS A 881 24.72 -23.84 13.18
C LYS A 881 23.64 -22.86 12.73
N TYR A 882 23.11 -22.10 13.67
CA TYR A 882 22.09 -21.10 13.42
C TYR A 882 22.54 -19.76 14.00
N TYR A 883 22.44 -18.73 13.18
CA TYR A 883 22.71 -17.35 13.54
C TYR A 883 21.49 -16.53 13.17
N GLN A 884 20.83 -15.97 14.19
CA GLN A 884 19.69 -15.10 13.97
C GLN A 884 20.21 -13.74 13.51
N ASN A 885 19.61 -13.15 12.48
CA ASN A 885 19.85 -11.75 12.18
C ASN A 885 19.09 -10.89 13.22
N THR A 886 19.80 -9.92 13.78
CA THR A 886 19.30 -9.04 14.85
C THR A 886 19.41 -7.56 14.44
N GLY A 887 19.83 -7.33 13.19
CA GLY A 887 20.01 -6.02 12.59
C GLY A 887 18.76 -5.59 11.82
N THR A 888 18.97 -5.10 10.60
CA THR A 888 17.89 -4.78 9.65
C THR A 888 18.16 -5.49 8.33
N THR A 889 17.17 -5.56 7.44
CA THR A 889 17.34 -6.12 6.08
C THR A 889 18.48 -5.46 5.32
N SER A 890 18.68 -4.14 5.45
CA SER A 890 19.77 -3.41 4.78
C SER A 890 21.07 -3.28 5.57
N ASN A 891 21.12 -3.81 6.79
CA ASN A 891 22.32 -3.81 7.62
C ASN A 891 22.27 -5.01 8.58
N PRO A 892 22.49 -6.23 8.05
CA PRO A 892 22.31 -7.46 8.81
C PRO A 892 23.38 -7.62 9.90
N ALA A 893 22.97 -8.18 11.03
CA ALA A 893 23.85 -8.45 12.17
C ALA A 893 23.55 -9.83 12.77
N TYR A 894 24.45 -10.79 12.52
CA TYR A 894 24.24 -12.20 12.87
C TYR A 894 24.70 -12.56 14.29
N GLU A 895 23.76 -12.99 15.14
CA GLU A 895 24.01 -13.48 16.49
C GLU A 895 23.85 -15.01 16.57
N ALA A 896 24.91 -15.71 16.97
CA ALA A 896 24.88 -17.16 17.13
C ALA A 896 23.90 -17.61 18.22
N LYS A 897 22.97 -18.50 17.87
CA LYS A 897 22.06 -19.12 18.84
C LYS A 897 22.50 -20.54 19.15
N THR A 898 22.32 -20.95 20.41
CA THR A 898 22.78 -22.25 20.92
C THR A 898 21.76 -22.88 21.85
N GLY A 899 21.86 -24.20 22.06
CA GLY A 899 20.94 -24.93 22.91
C GLY A 899 19.50 -24.82 22.41
N ASP A 900 18.55 -24.56 23.32
CA ASP A 900 17.12 -24.49 23.00
C ASP A 900 16.74 -23.32 22.06
N SER A 901 17.62 -22.32 21.92
CA SER A 901 17.41 -21.19 20.99
C SER A 901 17.87 -21.49 19.56
N ASN A 902 18.49 -22.64 19.30
CA ASN A 902 18.80 -23.11 17.95
C ASN A 902 17.76 -24.17 17.53
N PRO A 903 16.88 -23.90 16.55
CA PRO A 903 15.85 -24.84 16.09
C PRO A 903 16.39 -26.19 15.61
N PHE A 904 17.65 -26.21 15.16
CA PHE A 904 18.34 -27.39 14.63
C PHE A 904 19.18 -28.11 15.70
N ASN A 905 19.11 -27.67 16.96
CA ASN A 905 19.91 -28.23 18.03
C ASN A 905 19.59 -29.71 18.26
N GLY A 906 20.60 -30.56 18.07
CA GLY A 906 20.48 -32.02 18.21
C GLY A 906 20.32 -32.77 16.89
N ILE A 907 20.20 -32.06 15.76
CA ILE A 907 20.34 -32.68 14.43
C ILE A 907 21.83 -32.97 14.18
N ASP A 908 22.12 -34.21 13.87
CA ASP A 908 23.43 -34.74 13.53
C ASP A 908 23.25 -35.79 12.44
N VAL A 909 23.69 -35.47 11.22
CA VAL A 909 23.62 -36.37 10.06
C VAL A 909 24.92 -37.15 9.86
N GLY A 910 25.86 -37.09 10.81
CA GLY A 910 27.13 -37.82 10.78
C GLY A 910 28.27 -36.99 10.20
N ASP A 911 28.55 -37.11 8.91
CA ASP A 911 29.64 -36.40 8.24
C ASP A 911 29.07 -35.52 7.11
N CYS A 912 29.47 -34.23 7.11
CA CYS A 912 29.13 -33.20 6.14
C CYS A 912 27.62 -32.96 6.04
N SER A 913 27.09 -32.01 6.81
CA SER A 913 25.71 -31.53 6.63
C SER A 913 25.65 -30.50 5.51
N LEU A 914 24.86 -30.81 4.48
CA LEU A 914 24.61 -29.94 3.34
C LEU A 914 23.11 -29.65 3.29
N PRO A 915 22.63 -28.64 4.03
CA PRO A 915 21.20 -28.40 4.18
C PRO A 915 20.58 -27.79 2.90
N THR A 916 19.27 -27.94 2.76
CA THR A 916 18.36 -27.12 1.95
C THR A 916 17.03 -27.03 2.69
N LEU A 917 16.34 -25.89 2.59
CA LEU A 917 15.05 -25.64 3.25
C LEU A 917 13.99 -25.32 2.19
N ALA A 918 12.81 -25.93 2.29
CA ALA A 918 11.67 -25.69 1.41
C ALA A 918 10.39 -26.25 2.04
N ASP A 919 9.22 -25.75 1.66
CA ASP A 919 7.92 -26.34 2.02
C ASP A 919 7.68 -27.59 1.17
N ILE A 920 7.97 -28.78 1.71
CA ILE A 920 7.99 -30.04 0.97
C ILE A 920 6.64 -30.77 1.08
N ASP A 921 5.94 -30.63 2.20
CA ASP A 921 4.62 -31.24 2.40
C ASP A 921 3.42 -30.28 2.24
N GLY A 922 3.68 -29.04 1.82
CA GLY A 922 2.69 -28.06 1.40
C GLY A 922 1.85 -27.51 2.56
N ASP A 923 2.37 -27.59 3.79
CA ASP A 923 1.69 -27.10 4.98
C ASP A 923 2.00 -25.62 5.29
N GLY A 924 2.90 -25.02 4.51
CA GLY A 924 3.28 -23.61 4.59
C GLY A 924 4.45 -23.33 5.53
N ASP A 925 5.05 -24.34 6.15
CA ASP A 925 6.30 -24.20 6.89
C ASP A 925 7.50 -24.81 6.14
N LEU A 926 8.72 -24.35 6.49
CA LEU A 926 9.92 -24.78 5.79
C LEU A 926 10.46 -26.07 6.41
N ASP A 927 10.43 -27.14 5.63
CA ASP A 927 11.04 -28.43 5.94
C ASP A 927 12.53 -28.44 5.60
N LEU A 928 13.28 -29.28 6.32
CA LEU A 928 14.73 -29.41 6.17
C LEU A 928 15.09 -30.73 5.48
N VAL A 929 15.83 -30.62 4.37
CA VAL A 929 16.54 -31.74 3.75
C VAL A 929 18.03 -31.56 3.90
N VAL A 930 18.74 -32.59 4.36
CA VAL A 930 20.18 -32.52 4.60
C VAL A 930 20.87 -33.62 3.81
N GLY A 931 21.78 -33.21 2.94
CA GLY A 931 22.73 -34.10 2.28
C GLY A 931 23.84 -34.55 3.22
N GLU A 932 24.37 -35.74 2.94
CA GLU A 932 25.37 -36.45 3.73
C GLU A 932 26.57 -36.84 2.85
N LYS A 933 27.74 -37.00 3.49
CA LYS A 933 28.95 -37.50 2.81
C LYS A 933 28.77 -38.88 2.18
N ASN A 934 27.90 -39.73 2.70
CA ASN A 934 27.64 -41.09 2.21
C ASN A 934 26.67 -41.14 1.01
N GLY A 935 26.21 -39.98 0.52
CA GLY A 935 25.32 -39.87 -0.64
C GLY A 935 23.82 -39.97 -0.34
N THR A 936 23.41 -40.21 0.91
CA THR A 936 21.97 -40.25 1.28
C THR A 936 21.43 -38.87 1.64
N LEU A 937 20.10 -38.76 1.75
CA LEU A 937 19.41 -37.54 2.17
C LEU A 937 18.61 -37.83 3.45
N LYS A 938 18.71 -36.91 4.43
CA LYS A 938 17.84 -36.87 5.60
C LYS A 938 16.73 -35.86 5.39
N TYR A 939 15.53 -36.20 5.86
CA TYR A 939 14.36 -35.34 5.77
C TYR A 939 13.77 -35.12 7.16
N TYR A 940 13.66 -33.86 7.54
CA TYR A 940 13.04 -33.42 8.77
C TYR A 940 11.88 -32.52 8.39
N TYR A 941 10.67 -32.95 8.72
CA TYR A 941 9.52 -32.06 8.57
C TYR A 941 9.51 -31.09 9.74
N ASN A 942 9.15 -29.85 9.48
CA ASN A 942 8.89 -28.90 10.53
C ASN A 942 7.53 -29.24 11.15
N GLN A 943 7.52 -29.37 12.48
CA GLN A 943 6.31 -29.70 13.20
C GLN A 943 6.06 -28.68 14.29
N GLN A 944 5.01 -27.90 14.09
CA GLN A 944 4.40 -27.14 15.18
C GLN A 944 3.66 -28.10 16.13
N SER A 945 4.34 -28.58 17.18
CA SER A 945 3.74 -29.49 18.17
C SER A 945 3.60 -28.87 19.56
N PHE A 946 2.43 -29.06 20.15
CA PHE A 946 2.30 -29.20 21.60
C PHE A 946 1.36 -30.36 21.95
N PHE A 947 1.77 -31.14 22.95
CA PHE A 947 0.89 -32.02 23.72
C PHE A 947 1.07 -31.70 25.21
N VAL A 948 -0.04 -31.45 25.91
CA VAL A 948 -0.10 -31.44 27.39
C VAL A 948 -1.35 -32.23 27.79
N ASP A 949 -1.15 -33.45 28.31
CA ASP A 949 -2.19 -34.45 28.58
C ASP A 949 -3.04 -34.12 29.82
N GLY A 950 -4.31 -34.54 29.74
CA GLY A 950 -5.23 -34.66 30.87
C GLY A 950 -6.45 -35.55 30.60
N GLN A 951 -6.84 -35.82 29.35
CA GLN A 951 -7.84 -36.83 29.01
C GLN A 951 -7.57 -37.41 27.60
N VAL A 952 -6.89 -38.55 27.53
CA VAL A 952 -7.15 -39.51 26.43
C VAL A 952 -8.66 -39.77 26.41
N PRO A 953 -9.37 -39.69 25.26
CA PRO A 953 -10.77 -40.10 25.18
C PRO A 953 -10.93 -41.48 25.79
N THR A 954 -11.65 -41.60 26.90
CA THR A 954 -11.86 -42.90 27.53
C THR A 954 -12.96 -43.63 26.78
N PHE A 955 -12.60 -44.71 26.10
CA PHE A 955 -13.53 -45.60 25.41
C PHE A 955 -14.23 -46.50 26.42
N THR A 956 -15.56 -46.52 26.43
CA THR A 956 -16.32 -47.53 27.17
C THR A 956 -17.08 -48.40 26.18
N GLU A 957 -16.79 -49.69 26.17
CA GLU A 957 -17.54 -50.68 25.39
C GLU A 957 -18.96 -50.80 25.96
N LYS A 958 -19.98 -50.66 25.10
CA LYS A 958 -21.33 -51.16 25.39
C LYS A 958 -21.77 -52.08 24.27
N THR A 959 -21.97 -53.35 24.60
CA THR A 959 -22.89 -54.18 23.83
C THR A 959 -24.32 -53.77 24.17
N SER A 960 -25.19 -53.60 23.19
CA SER A 960 -26.59 -53.26 23.44
C SER A 960 -27.27 -54.37 24.27
N ASP A 961 -27.55 -54.10 25.54
CA ASP A 961 -28.27 -54.99 26.46
C ASP A 961 -29.79 -55.06 26.18
N THR A 962 -30.22 -54.69 24.96
CA THR A 962 -31.63 -54.72 24.60
C THR A 962 -32.02 -56.14 24.21
N ASN A 963 -32.79 -56.78 25.10
CA ASN A 963 -33.56 -58.02 24.93
C ASN A 963 -34.47 -58.02 23.67
N VAL A 964 -33.89 -57.99 22.48
CA VAL A 964 -34.59 -58.22 21.22
C VAL A 964 -33.88 -59.34 20.48
N LEU A 965 -34.50 -60.52 20.53
CA LEU A 965 -34.11 -61.68 19.74
C LEU A 965 -34.27 -61.36 18.25
N GLY A 966 -33.18 -61.13 17.52
CA GLY A 966 -33.22 -61.15 16.05
C GLY A 966 -32.17 -60.38 15.25
N GLU A 967 -31.51 -59.36 15.81
CA GLU A 967 -30.56 -58.53 15.05
C GLU A 967 -29.09 -58.87 15.39
N PRO A 968 -28.15 -58.77 14.44
CA PRO A 968 -26.73 -58.97 14.71
C PRO A 968 -26.23 -58.00 15.80
N SER A 969 -25.26 -58.46 16.59
CA SER A 969 -24.68 -57.69 17.70
C SER A 969 -24.01 -56.42 17.16
N ASN A 970 -24.70 -55.29 17.26
CA ASN A 970 -24.13 -54.00 16.92
C ASN A 970 -22.94 -53.70 17.82
N LEU A 971 -21.86 -53.23 17.22
CA LEU A 971 -20.68 -52.74 17.91
C LEU A 971 -20.86 -51.23 18.12
N VAL A 972 -21.06 -50.82 19.37
CA VAL A 972 -21.24 -49.41 19.74
C VAL A 972 -19.95 -48.89 20.36
N ILE A 973 -19.43 -47.81 19.79
CA ILE A 973 -18.29 -47.06 20.30
C ILE A 973 -18.84 -45.74 20.86
N GLU A 974 -18.71 -45.55 22.18
CA GLU A 974 -19.01 -44.27 22.84
C GLU A 974 -17.74 -43.41 22.89
N PHE A 975 -17.86 -42.17 22.46
CA PHE A 975 -16.85 -41.12 22.51
C PHE A 975 -17.12 -40.21 23.71
N SER A 976 -16.08 -39.62 24.27
CA SER A 976 -16.20 -38.64 25.37
C SER A 976 -16.78 -37.29 24.93
N GLU A 977 -16.97 -37.09 23.62
CA GLU A 977 -17.41 -35.85 22.98
C GLU A 977 -18.28 -36.11 21.75
N ASN A 978 -18.89 -35.06 21.19
CA ASN A 978 -19.77 -35.19 20.04
C ASN A 978 -18.96 -35.45 18.76
N ILE A 979 -19.50 -36.25 17.84
CA ILE A 979 -18.79 -36.65 16.62
C ILE A 979 -19.62 -36.42 15.36
N LYS A 980 -18.92 -36.20 14.24
CA LYS A 980 -19.40 -36.13 12.86
C LYS A 980 -18.55 -37.06 11.98
N THR A 981 -19.01 -37.32 10.76
CA THR A 981 -18.28 -38.15 9.78
C THR A 981 -17.93 -37.37 8.54
N ASN A 982 -16.74 -37.60 8.00
CA ASN A 982 -16.33 -37.07 6.70
C ASN A 982 -16.35 -38.14 5.59
N GLY A 983 -16.96 -39.30 5.84
CA GLY A 983 -16.94 -40.46 4.94
C GLY A 983 -15.69 -41.31 5.12
N GLY A 984 -15.61 -42.45 4.41
CA GLY A 984 -14.50 -43.41 4.52
C GLY A 984 -14.91 -44.78 5.07
N THR A 985 -13.91 -45.57 5.48
CA THR A 985 -14.09 -46.97 5.91
C THR A 985 -13.41 -47.27 7.24
N VAL A 986 -14.06 -48.11 8.04
CA VAL A 986 -13.53 -48.69 9.29
C VAL A 986 -13.10 -50.13 9.02
N GLU A 987 -11.89 -50.50 9.41
CA GLU A 987 -11.39 -51.87 9.31
C GLU A 987 -11.53 -52.62 10.63
N ILE A 988 -11.94 -53.89 10.56
CA ILE A 988 -12.00 -54.80 11.71
C ILE A 988 -10.97 -55.90 11.48
N TRP A 989 -10.13 -56.14 12.47
CA TRP A 989 -9.01 -57.07 12.47
C TRP A 989 -9.18 -58.11 13.58
N ASN A 990 -8.67 -59.32 13.39
CA ASN A 990 -8.38 -60.22 14.51
C ASN A 990 -6.88 -60.14 14.85
N SER A 991 -6.35 -61.04 15.67
CA SER A 991 -4.92 -61.04 16.04
C SER A 991 -3.95 -61.34 14.89
N ALA A 992 -4.44 -61.68 13.69
CA ALA A 992 -3.61 -62.14 12.57
C ALA A 992 -3.93 -61.46 11.23
N GLU A 993 -5.17 -61.06 10.96
CA GLU A 993 -5.61 -60.54 9.66
C GLU A 993 -6.84 -59.62 9.75
N LYS A 994 -7.07 -58.85 8.67
CA LYS A 994 -8.27 -58.03 8.48
C LYS A 994 -9.47 -58.94 8.18
N VAL A 995 -10.52 -58.86 9.01
CA VAL A 995 -11.71 -59.71 8.91
C VAL A 995 -12.92 -59.01 8.31
N ALA A 996 -13.00 -57.67 8.36
CA ALA A 996 -14.07 -56.90 7.71
C ALA A 996 -13.65 -55.45 7.43
N THR A 997 -14.35 -54.80 6.50
CA THR A 997 -14.29 -53.35 6.25
C THR A 997 -15.72 -52.82 6.17
N ILE A 998 -16.03 -51.79 6.94
CA ILE A 998 -17.37 -51.18 7.05
C ILE A 998 -17.30 -49.75 6.53
N SER A 999 -18.09 -49.42 5.51
CA SER A 999 -18.26 -48.02 5.08
C SER A 999 -19.05 -47.24 6.12
N ILE A 1000 -18.59 -46.03 6.43
CA ILE A 1000 -19.23 -45.13 7.39
C ILE A 1000 -20.66 -44.74 6.97
N THR A 1001 -20.97 -44.75 5.66
CA THR A 1001 -22.33 -44.56 5.14
C THR A 1001 -23.34 -45.60 5.61
N ASN A 1002 -22.89 -46.75 6.13
CA ASN A 1002 -23.72 -47.81 6.71
C ASN A 1002 -23.67 -47.84 8.25
N ALA A 1003 -23.03 -46.86 8.90
CA ALA A 1003 -22.96 -46.72 10.35
C ALA A 1003 -24.02 -45.72 10.87
N ASN A 1004 -24.57 -45.95 12.07
CA ASN A 1004 -25.50 -45.00 12.71
C ASN A 1004 -24.74 -44.18 13.75
N ILE A 1005 -24.88 -42.86 13.70
CA ILE A 1005 -24.23 -41.93 14.63
C ILE A 1005 -25.26 -41.11 15.37
N SER A 1006 -25.09 -41.00 16.68
CA SER A 1006 -25.88 -40.09 17.50
C SER A 1006 -24.99 -39.40 18.52
N ASN A 1007 -24.89 -38.07 18.43
CA ASN A 1007 -24.08 -37.21 19.29
C ASN A 1007 -22.67 -37.76 19.54
N THR A 1008 -22.47 -38.53 20.60
CA THR A 1008 -21.19 -39.08 21.03
C THR A 1008 -21.00 -40.56 20.69
N THR A 1009 -21.79 -41.16 19.80
CA THR A 1009 -21.79 -42.61 19.59
C THR A 1009 -21.69 -43.01 18.12
N LEU A 1010 -20.84 -44.00 17.81
CA LEU A 1010 -20.74 -44.66 16.51
C LEU A 1010 -21.20 -46.11 16.63
N THR A 1011 -22.24 -46.48 15.90
CA THR A 1011 -22.76 -47.84 15.85
C THR A 1011 -22.37 -48.50 14.53
N LEU A 1012 -21.53 -49.52 14.60
CA LEU A 1012 -21.10 -50.35 13.49
C LEU A 1012 -21.91 -51.66 13.47
N ASN A 1013 -22.40 -52.04 12.30
CA ASN A 1013 -23.24 -53.23 12.13
C ASN A 1013 -22.55 -54.30 11.27
N PRO A 1014 -21.63 -55.10 11.85
CA PRO A 1014 -20.95 -56.15 11.13
C PRO A 1014 -21.86 -57.36 10.95
N SER A 1015 -22.48 -57.50 9.78
CA SER A 1015 -23.46 -58.55 9.47
C SER A 1015 -22.93 -60.00 9.46
N SER A 1016 -21.62 -60.20 9.60
CA SER A 1016 -20.95 -61.49 9.38
C SER A 1016 -19.90 -61.91 10.42
N LEU A 1017 -19.72 -61.15 11.52
CA LEU A 1017 -18.71 -61.49 12.53
C LEU A 1017 -19.16 -62.61 13.47
N THR A 1018 -18.25 -63.52 13.81
CA THR A 1018 -18.46 -64.59 14.79
C THR A 1018 -17.92 -64.19 16.17
N SER A 1019 -18.25 -64.94 17.23
CA SER A 1019 -17.75 -64.67 18.59
C SER A 1019 -16.22 -64.76 18.64
N GLY A 1020 -15.55 -63.72 19.13
CA GLY A 1020 -14.08 -63.61 19.09
C GLY A 1020 -13.57 -62.28 19.64
N VAL A 1021 -12.24 -62.12 19.64
CA VAL A 1021 -11.56 -60.85 19.98
C VAL A 1021 -11.10 -60.17 18.71
N TYR A 1022 -11.48 -58.91 18.54
CA TYR A 1022 -11.19 -58.11 17.35
C TYR A 1022 -10.56 -56.77 17.72
N TYR A 1023 -9.85 -56.16 16.78
CA TYR A 1023 -9.29 -54.83 16.83
C TYR A 1023 -9.96 -53.98 15.76
N ILE A 1024 -10.14 -52.69 16.03
CA ILE A 1024 -10.73 -51.76 15.06
C ILE A 1024 -9.64 -50.78 14.67
N LYS A 1025 -9.46 -50.60 13.36
CA LYS A 1025 -8.52 -49.65 12.78
C LYS A 1025 -9.29 -48.65 11.93
N MET A 1026 -9.02 -47.37 12.15
CA MET A 1026 -9.62 -46.26 11.39
C MET A 1026 -8.52 -45.38 10.81
N ALA A 1027 -8.68 -44.99 9.54
CA ALA A 1027 -7.79 -44.02 8.90
C ALA A 1027 -8.03 -42.61 9.48
N SER A 1028 -7.01 -41.75 9.38
CA SER A 1028 -7.11 -40.36 9.81
C SER A 1028 -8.26 -39.64 9.09
N GLY A 1029 -9.05 -38.84 9.82
CA GLY A 1029 -10.10 -37.99 9.23
C GLY A 1029 -11.43 -38.66 8.88
N VAL A 1030 -11.58 -39.96 9.17
CA VAL A 1030 -12.84 -40.70 8.92
C VAL A 1030 -13.98 -40.25 9.86
N ILE A 1031 -13.63 -39.95 11.12
CA ILE A 1031 -14.49 -39.34 12.14
C ILE A 1031 -13.85 -38.00 12.52
N THR A 1032 -14.68 -37.00 12.82
CA THR A 1032 -14.26 -35.69 13.33
C THR A 1032 -15.13 -35.29 14.52
N ASP A 1033 -14.65 -34.41 15.39
CA ASP A 1033 -15.58 -33.73 16.32
C ASP A 1033 -16.48 -32.78 15.51
N THR A 1034 -17.60 -32.39 16.11
CA THR A 1034 -18.49 -31.31 15.69
C THR A 1034 -17.77 -30.00 15.31
N SER A 1035 -16.54 -29.77 15.79
CA SER A 1035 -15.63 -28.66 15.48
C SER A 1035 -14.62 -28.93 14.35
N VAL A 1036 -14.77 -30.04 13.59
CA VAL A 1036 -13.97 -30.41 12.38
C VAL A 1036 -12.52 -30.85 12.66
N MET A 1037 -12.13 -31.09 13.93
CA MET A 1037 -10.83 -31.68 14.26
C MET A 1037 -10.72 -33.14 13.77
N ILE A 1038 -9.60 -33.47 13.13
CA ILE A 1038 -9.29 -34.78 12.53
C ILE A 1038 -8.73 -35.72 13.62
N PHE A 1039 -9.41 -36.83 13.90
CA PHE A 1039 -8.83 -37.87 14.76
C PHE A 1039 -7.75 -38.65 14.00
N ALA A 1040 -6.49 -38.58 14.45
CA ALA A 1040 -5.38 -39.30 13.85
C ALA A 1040 -5.36 -40.79 14.28
N GLY A 1041 -5.33 -41.70 13.30
CA GLY A 1041 -4.93 -43.12 13.44
C GLY A 1041 -5.37 -43.85 14.72
N ILE A 1042 -6.66 -44.18 14.85
CA ILE A 1042 -7.19 -44.88 16.01
C ILE A 1042 -7.05 -46.41 15.85
N VAL A 1043 -6.39 -47.07 16.81
CA VAL A 1043 -6.42 -48.52 17.01
C VAL A 1043 -7.06 -48.83 18.36
N ILE A 1044 -8.27 -49.40 18.36
CA ILE A 1044 -8.95 -49.80 19.61
C ILE A 1044 -8.42 -51.17 20.05
N PRO A 1045 -7.78 -51.27 21.24
CA PRO A 1045 -7.14 -52.49 21.69
C PRO A 1045 -8.18 -53.44 22.32
N GLN A 1046 -8.85 -54.23 21.48
CA GLN A 1046 -9.68 -55.40 21.80
C GLN A 1046 -11.19 -55.17 22.06
N VAL A 1047 -12.01 -55.83 21.25
CA VAL A 1047 -13.47 -55.96 21.36
C VAL A 1047 -13.83 -57.43 21.44
N LYS A 1048 -14.61 -57.86 22.44
CA LYS A 1048 -14.94 -59.28 22.67
C LYS A 1048 -16.43 -59.57 22.47
N LEU A 1049 -16.78 -60.16 21.34
CA LEU A 1049 -18.14 -60.60 21.05
C LEU A 1049 -18.45 -61.93 21.76
N GLY A 1050 -19.43 -61.97 22.66
CA GLY A 1050 -19.85 -63.17 23.41
C GLY A 1050 -21.31 -63.55 23.19
N HIS A 1051 -21.60 -64.84 22.96
CA HIS A 1051 -22.95 -65.40 23.09
C HIS A 1051 -23.14 -65.91 24.52
N LEU A 1052 -23.86 -65.18 25.39
CA LEU A 1052 -24.24 -65.71 26.70
C LEU A 1052 -25.66 -66.32 26.64
N HIS A 1053 -25.73 -67.64 26.68
CA HIS A 1053 -26.98 -68.40 26.80
C HIS A 1053 -27.46 -68.47 28.27
N LYS A 1054 -28.63 -67.87 28.54
CA LYS A 1054 -29.69 -68.19 29.53
C LYS A 1054 -29.37 -68.53 31.02
N PHE A 1055 -29.93 -67.65 31.89
CA PHE A 1055 -30.78 -67.83 33.10
C PHE A 1055 -30.36 -68.69 34.32
N TYR A 1056 -30.49 -68.15 35.55
CA TYR A 1056 -31.66 -68.39 36.45
C TYR A 1056 -31.73 -67.43 37.66
N ILE A 1057 -32.95 -67.29 38.17
CA ILE A 1057 -33.47 -66.46 39.27
C ILE A 1057 -33.01 -66.95 40.66
N GLY A 1058 -32.71 -66.02 41.59
CA GLY A 1058 -32.56 -66.33 43.02
C GLY A 1058 -32.40 -65.07 43.87
N THR A 1059 -33.38 -64.84 44.75
CA THR A 1059 -33.45 -63.77 45.75
C THR A 1059 -32.44 -63.98 46.89
N ASP A 1060 -32.02 -62.85 47.46
CA ASP A 1060 -31.45 -62.67 48.80
C ASP A 1060 -30.08 -63.28 49.13
N ASN A 1061 -29.28 -62.40 49.75
CA ASN A 1061 -28.21 -62.67 50.70
C ASN A 1061 -26.96 -63.37 50.18
N ALA A 1062 -25.88 -62.60 50.01
CA ALA A 1062 -24.87 -62.45 51.07
C ALA A 1062 -23.53 -62.01 50.46
N ASP A 1063 -22.97 -60.93 51.00
CA ASP A 1063 -21.54 -60.66 50.96
C ASP A 1063 -20.74 -61.88 51.47
N THR A 1064 -19.62 -62.19 50.82
CA THR A 1064 -18.37 -62.56 51.51
C THR A 1064 -17.17 -62.43 50.59
N ILE A 1065 -16.39 -61.38 50.83
CA ILE A 1065 -14.96 -61.31 50.55
C ILE A 1065 -14.25 -62.36 51.43
N THR A 1066 -13.30 -63.11 50.84
CA THR A 1066 -12.22 -63.77 51.58
C THR A 1066 -10.87 -63.50 50.90
N GLY A 1067 -10.20 -62.43 51.34
CA GLY A 1067 -8.82 -62.58 51.79
C GLY A 1067 -8.88 -63.17 53.21
N SER A 1068 -7.94 -64.05 53.57
CA SER A 1068 -8.00 -64.83 54.80
C SER A 1068 -8.22 -63.98 56.07
N ALA A 1069 -9.33 -64.26 56.77
CA ALA A 1069 -9.65 -64.00 58.17
C ALA A 1069 -9.12 -62.71 58.86
N GLY A 1070 -10.05 -61.83 59.28
CA GLY A 1070 -9.83 -60.93 60.43
C GLY A 1070 -10.66 -59.64 60.46
N ASP A 1071 -11.65 -59.61 61.34
CA ASP A 1071 -12.22 -58.47 62.09
C ASP A 1071 -12.91 -57.26 61.40
N ASP A 1072 -14.25 -57.32 61.48
CA ASP A 1072 -15.13 -56.44 62.29
C ASP A 1072 -15.37 -54.94 61.95
N THR A 1073 -16.68 -54.65 61.93
CA THR A 1073 -17.42 -53.42 62.33
C THR A 1073 -17.82 -52.32 61.33
N ILE A 1074 -19.13 -52.08 61.36
CA ILE A 1074 -19.97 -51.01 60.80
C ILE A 1074 -19.94 -49.76 61.70
N ASN A 1075 -19.98 -48.56 61.10
CA ASN A 1075 -20.65 -47.30 61.55
C ASN A 1075 -20.43 -46.27 60.41
N GLY A 1076 -21.40 -45.59 59.79
CA GLY A 1076 -22.62 -44.95 60.27
C GLY A 1076 -22.42 -43.43 60.26
N GLY A 1077 -23.07 -42.67 59.33
CA GLY A 1077 -23.04 -41.20 59.38
C GLY A 1077 -23.46 -40.44 58.10
N ALA A 1078 -24.77 -40.20 58.00
CA ALA A 1078 -25.54 -39.25 57.19
C ALA A 1078 -24.83 -38.08 56.44
N ALA A 1079 -25.30 -37.77 55.21
CA ALA A 1079 -26.26 -36.68 54.94
C ALA A 1079 -26.31 -36.27 53.45
N THR A 1080 -27.49 -36.41 52.81
CA THR A 1080 -28.32 -35.34 52.17
C THR A 1080 -27.60 -34.22 51.36
N ILE A 1081 -27.95 -33.75 50.14
CA ILE A 1081 -29.22 -33.57 49.36
C ILE A 1081 -28.85 -33.25 47.88
N LEU A 1082 -29.74 -33.69 46.97
CA LEU A 1082 -29.99 -33.34 45.55
C LEU A 1082 -29.00 -33.80 44.48
#